data_AF-A0A1Y4L658-F1
#
_entry.id   AF-A0A1Y4L658-F1
#
_cell.length_a   1.000
_cell.length_b   1.000
_cell.length_c   1.000
_cell.angle_alpha   90.00
_cell.angle_beta   90.00
_cell.angle_gamma   90.00
#
_symmetry.space_group_name_H-M   'P 1'
#
loop_
_entity.id
_entity.type
_entity.pdbx_description
1 polymer ?
#
loop_
_entity_poly.entity_id
_entity_poly.type
_entity_poly.pdbx_seq_one_letter_code
_entity_poly.pdbx_strand_id
1 'polypeptide(L)'
;MKRFFQKLLHNCTGAVTVFVTLLLIPAVLVSGTGVDIARIYTARSVLQDGNQLAANSVLASYDALLQDLYGLYGVMKDDPEFARMADSYIQAAVLGKSPKDTGLGTFQLFYGSDLQSGDVVPADGMNLDNPQVLRRQIEEYAKFRAPVIIVQEILGRLDVFQSVQEDAKVIQDKLEVDQKVEQVEKIYRSIYDCIQKVNEAKGQEESAIASVNSYLDQIRQELQGMIDAREGYTAAFDAENENLANDYKKKFDGHKENIRHLIDGGTVYQGWVSGSDSSGSWKDGGWTSSYYENGLIRTIRNSSELLEDFIMNETVWKNDSLEELANLCERAQSQKEELETLVDNLEERLNSGKCSADLKNGIMVEKDKEGKTILEHYRELLQYDVDAMGKAVQSYNEPQIRQVISMLENLTYGGTSASGTSVDMSLESLKILDGQGYEIDLEVLNRTLTGEARIPDKLSYAATVSGYRLVLNSENEFRTFQDSRFQATQNETFYAVLEQFYRTGGDSGKKDNLESGLENILGSIQSKFTTFLEFDPLGATKYNNGAESAGYQGTDFGSAGDWGSEDGATEQAQDALNSNLFSRLSNLAGDAADKLLLLTYDTEMFSCYATNSGETEDEPLEENMNGIPLSVDVNYYFQSELEYLYNGDLTNARNNLKAVTSMIFLVRFVFNYIASFNIDEVNATVNMVKTSLSWAGPFAVVAGELVRLAMALGESVIDVSRLKDGDAVALYKTDGKIGEADSGGTWQFSLSGMINDVTGEVSEISDSSFNSDTNGDDDATPSLRYKDYLRLFLLLVDGDTLAQRTAKLIELNVTNKRNNFGDLGSRSEREEAMASAELFDLSNAVTGFSLTTTVDLRMLFLSMPFAQRGVNGVVPPGYLSLTATDYRGY
;
A
#
# COMPACT_ATOMS: atom_id res chain seq x y z
N MET A 1 106.19 -39.39 -47.79
CA MET A 1 104.79 -39.17 -48.22
C MET A 1 104.48 -39.61 -49.66
N LYS A 2 105.38 -39.51 -50.64
CA LYS A 2 105.10 -39.94 -52.05
C LYS A 2 104.71 -41.43 -52.23
N ARG A 3 105.27 -42.34 -51.42
CA ARG A 3 104.91 -43.78 -51.41
C ARG A 3 103.56 -44.10 -50.73
N PHE A 4 102.96 -43.16 -50.00
CA PHE A 4 101.66 -43.36 -49.33
C PHE A 4 100.50 -43.11 -50.30
N PHE A 5 100.60 -42.04 -51.11
CA PHE A 5 99.61 -41.73 -52.15
C PHE A 5 99.60 -42.71 -53.33
N GLN A 6 100.74 -43.29 -53.70
CA GLN A 6 100.79 -44.33 -54.75
C GLN A 6 100.20 -45.68 -54.30
N LYS A 7 100.12 -45.96 -52.99
CA LYS A 7 99.40 -47.14 -52.47
C LYS A 7 97.88 -46.93 -52.38
N LEU A 8 97.41 -45.68 -52.42
CA LEU A 8 95.99 -45.34 -52.40
C LEU A 8 95.35 -45.35 -53.81
N LEU A 9 96.16 -45.16 -54.86
CA LEU A 9 95.70 -44.99 -56.26
C LEU A 9 95.56 -46.29 -57.07
N HIS A 10 96.01 -47.46 -56.58
CA HIS A 10 95.96 -48.71 -57.35
C HIS A 10 95.10 -49.83 -56.72
N ASN A 11 94.35 -49.53 -55.67
CA ASN A 11 93.33 -50.44 -55.10
C ASN A 11 91.95 -49.78 -55.15
N CYS A 12 91.41 -49.61 -56.37
CA CYS A 12 90.05 -49.13 -56.61
C CYS A 12 89.01 -50.26 -56.76
N THR A 13 89.37 -51.52 -56.48
CA THR A 13 88.39 -52.61 -56.33
C THR A 13 87.63 -52.41 -55.03
N GLY A 14 86.51 -51.70 -55.11
CA GLY A 14 85.65 -51.37 -53.98
C GLY A 14 85.42 -49.87 -53.76
N ALA A 15 86.12 -48.97 -54.47
CA ALA A 15 85.94 -47.51 -54.30
C ALA A 15 84.56 -47.04 -54.77
N VAL A 16 84.06 -47.59 -55.88
CA VAL A 16 82.68 -47.37 -56.35
C VAL A 16 81.69 -47.91 -55.33
N THR A 17 81.94 -49.10 -54.78
CA THR A 17 81.10 -49.68 -53.73
C THR A 17 81.09 -48.80 -52.49
N VAL A 18 82.25 -48.38 -51.95
CA VAL A 18 82.35 -47.49 -50.77
C VAL A 18 81.68 -46.14 -51.02
N PHE A 19 81.84 -45.54 -52.20
CA PHE A 19 81.19 -44.27 -52.58
C PHE A 19 79.68 -44.43 -52.71
N VAL A 20 79.21 -45.50 -53.37
CA VAL A 20 77.78 -45.84 -53.48
C VAL A 20 77.19 -46.12 -52.10
N THR A 21 77.87 -46.86 -51.22
CA THR A 21 77.42 -47.09 -49.84
C THR A 21 77.41 -45.80 -49.03
N LEU A 22 78.43 -44.93 -49.17
CA LEU A 22 78.48 -43.61 -48.52
C LEU A 22 77.38 -42.65 -49.01
N LEU A 23 76.88 -42.81 -50.24
CA LEU A 23 75.72 -42.07 -50.76
C LEU A 23 74.37 -42.71 -50.40
N LEU A 24 74.30 -44.04 -50.39
CA LEU A 24 73.10 -44.80 -50.03
C LEU A 24 72.74 -44.63 -48.56
N ILE A 25 73.73 -44.55 -47.66
CA ILE A 25 73.47 -44.39 -46.22
C ILE A 25 72.67 -43.10 -45.94
N PRO A 26 73.11 -41.89 -46.37
CA PRO A 26 72.32 -40.67 -46.23
C PRO A 26 70.99 -40.72 -46.98
N ALA A 27 70.95 -41.29 -48.19
CA ALA A 27 69.73 -41.38 -48.98
C ALA A 27 68.65 -42.23 -48.29
N VAL A 28 69.03 -43.40 -47.77
CA VAL A 28 68.16 -44.31 -47.02
C VAL A 28 67.75 -43.71 -45.68
N LEU A 29 68.64 -42.97 -45.01
CA LEU A 29 68.32 -42.22 -43.79
C LEU A 29 67.28 -41.14 -44.06
N VAL A 30 67.45 -40.30 -45.09
CA VAL A 30 66.52 -39.21 -45.43
C VAL A 30 65.18 -39.76 -45.94
N SER A 31 65.19 -40.77 -46.81
CA SER A 31 63.94 -41.37 -47.30
C SER A 31 63.21 -42.14 -46.19
N GLY A 32 63.94 -42.86 -45.34
CA GLY A 32 63.38 -43.63 -44.23
C GLY A 32 62.78 -42.72 -43.15
N THR A 33 63.48 -41.65 -42.78
CA THR A 33 62.93 -40.62 -41.88
C THR A 33 61.78 -39.85 -42.52
N GLY A 34 61.82 -39.56 -43.83
CA GLY A 34 60.72 -38.96 -44.56
C GLY A 34 59.44 -39.79 -44.53
N VAL A 35 59.56 -41.12 -44.62
CA VAL A 35 58.43 -42.05 -44.46
C VAL A 35 57.88 -42.03 -43.03
N ASP A 36 58.75 -42.02 -42.02
CA ASP A 36 58.31 -41.90 -40.62
C ASP A 36 57.62 -40.55 -40.34
N ILE A 37 58.12 -39.44 -40.90
CA ILE A 37 57.48 -38.11 -40.81
C ILE A 37 56.10 -38.12 -41.48
N ALA A 38 55.99 -38.66 -42.69
CA ALA A 38 54.71 -38.77 -43.38
C ALA A 38 53.71 -39.60 -42.56
N ARG A 39 54.16 -40.73 -41.96
CA ARG A 39 53.34 -41.55 -41.06
C ARG A 39 52.87 -40.79 -39.83
N ILE A 40 53.72 -39.96 -39.22
CA ILE A 40 53.34 -39.13 -38.07
C ILE A 40 52.18 -38.18 -38.45
N TYR A 41 52.30 -37.45 -39.56
CA TYR A 41 51.24 -36.54 -40.01
C TYR A 41 49.95 -37.28 -40.35
N THR A 42 50.03 -38.39 -41.09
CA THR A 42 48.85 -39.19 -41.43
C THR A 42 48.21 -39.82 -40.19
N ALA A 43 49.00 -40.36 -39.26
CA ALA A 43 48.50 -40.95 -38.01
C ALA A 43 47.79 -39.89 -37.16
N ARG A 44 48.34 -38.68 -37.06
CA ARG A 44 47.69 -37.59 -36.34
C ARG A 44 46.35 -37.17 -36.97
N SER A 45 46.29 -37.10 -38.30
CA SER A 45 45.04 -36.82 -39.02
C SER A 45 43.98 -37.90 -38.78
N VAL A 46 44.35 -39.19 -38.88
CA VAL A 46 43.41 -40.30 -38.64
C VAL A 46 42.95 -40.36 -37.19
N LEU A 47 43.81 -40.02 -36.23
CA LEU A 47 43.40 -39.88 -34.82
C LEU A 47 42.39 -38.75 -34.64
N GLN A 48 42.61 -37.59 -35.25
CA GLN A 48 41.65 -36.48 -35.20
C GLN A 48 40.31 -36.85 -35.84
N ASP A 49 40.32 -37.46 -37.02
CA ASP A 49 39.09 -37.91 -37.67
C ASP A 49 38.35 -38.98 -36.83
N GLY A 50 39.11 -39.89 -36.20
CA GLY A 50 38.59 -40.90 -35.28
C GLY A 50 37.96 -40.29 -34.03
N ASN A 51 38.61 -39.31 -33.42
CA ASN A 51 38.06 -38.54 -32.31
C ASN A 51 36.78 -37.82 -32.71
N GLN A 52 36.75 -37.14 -33.86
CA GLN A 52 35.56 -36.41 -34.31
C GLN A 52 34.39 -37.35 -34.57
N LEU A 53 34.64 -38.50 -35.18
CA LEU A 53 33.61 -39.52 -35.40
C LEU A 53 33.09 -40.05 -34.06
N ALA A 54 33.98 -40.44 -33.14
CA ALA A 54 33.61 -40.96 -31.83
C ALA A 54 32.85 -39.92 -31.00
N ALA A 55 33.30 -38.67 -31.00
CA ALA A 55 32.64 -37.58 -30.30
C ALA A 55 31.26 -37.26 -30.88
N ASN A 56 31.10 -37.26 -32.22
CA ASN A 56 29.77 -37.11 -32.83
C ASN A 56 28.84 -38.30 -32.49
N SER A 57 29.37 -39.52 -32.40
CA SER A 57 28.59 -40.67 -31.95
C SER A 57 28.17 -40.57 -30.49
N VAL A 58 29.02 -40.02 -29.62
CA VAL A 58 28.68 -39.74 -28.22
C VAL A 58 27.61 -38.65 -28.11
N LEU A 59 27.68 -37.59 -28.93
CA LEU A 59 26.59 -36.61 -29.01
C LEU A 59 25.30 -37.19 -29.63
N ALA A 60 25.35 -38.35 -30.29
CA ALA A 60 24.15 -39.01 -30.76
C ALA A 60 23.44 -39.83 -29.66
N SER A 61 24.11 -40.09 -28.52
CA SER A 61 23.52 -40.78 -27.36
C SER A 61 23.02 -39.79 -26.31
N TYR A 62 22.35 -38.72 -26.74
CA TYR A 62 21.66 -37.82 -25.82
C TYR A 62 20.52 -38.55 -25.08
N ASP A 63 20.09 -37.99 -23.94
CA ASP A 63 18.91 -38.47 -23.23
C ASP A 63 17.64 -38.22 -24.05
N ALA A 64 17.04 -39.29 -24.57
CA ALA A 64 15.88 -39.20 -25.46
C ALA A 64 14.65 -38.61 -24.76
N LEU A 65 14.45 -38.91 -23.47
CA LEU A 65 13.28 -38.41 -22.73
C LEU A 65 13.37 -36.89 -22.54
N LEU A 66 14.55 -36.38 -22.19
CA LEU A 66 14.80 -34.95 -22.08
C LEU A 66 14.59 -34.23 -23.42
N GLN A 67 15.07 -34.81 -24.52
CA GLN A 67 14.88 -34.24 -25.85
C GLN A 67 13.43 -34.31 -26.33
N ASP A 68 12.70 -35.39 -26.04
CA ASP A 68 11.31 -35.58 -26.45
C ASP A 68 10.38 -34.64 -25.68
N LEU A 69 10.58 -34.48 -24.38
CA LEU A 69 9.73 -33.61 -23.55
C LEU A 69 10.05 -32.11 -23.73
N TYR A 70 11.33 -31.76 -23.82
CA TYR A 70 11.80 -30.36 -23.73
C TYR A 70 12.64 -29.89 -24.92
N GLY A 71 13.05 -30.78 -25.82
CA GLY A 71 13.89 -30.40 -26.96
C GLY A 71 15.34 -30.05 -26.59
N LEU A 72 15.75 -30.38 -25.37
CA LEU A 72 17.10 -30.13 -24.85
C LEU A 72 18.01 -31.33 -25.07
N TYR A 73 19.29 -31.06 -25.34
CA TYR A 73 20.29 -32.07 -25.60
C TYR A 73 21.31 -32.13 -24.46
N GLY A 74 21.47 -33.31 -23.89
CA GLY A 74 22.49 -33.60 -22.89
C GLY A 74 22.82 -35.08 -22.89
N VAL A 75 24.10 -35.40 -22.70
CA VAL A 75 24.55 -36.78 -22.52
C VAL A 75 24.78 -37.03 -21.03
N MET A 76 24.18 -38.09 -20.50
CA MET A 76 24.26 -38.41 -19.07
C MET A 76 25.66 -38.91 -18.69
N LYS A 77 26.33 -38.18 -17.80
CA LYS A 77 27.72 -38.46 -17.35
C LYS A 77 27.88 -39.83 -16.70
N ASP A 78 26.85 -40.27 -16.00
CA ASP A 78 26.77 -41.52 -15.25
C ASP A 78 26.38 -42.72 -16.12
N ASP A 79 26.11 -42.52 -17.42
CA ASP A 79 25.88 -43.62 -18.34
C ASP A 79 27.15 -44.50 -18.46
N PRO A 80 27.13 -45.75 -17.99
CA PRO A 80 28.30 -46.64 -18.01
C PRO A 80 28.77 -46.99 -19.44
N GLU A 81 27.95 -46.76 -20.47
CA GLU A 81 28.33 -46.95 -21.87
C GLU A 81 29.00 -45.70 -22.48
N PHE A 82 28.95 -44.53 -21.83
CA PHE A 82 29.48 -43.26 -22.34
C PHE A 82 30.95 -43.33 -22.78
N ALA A 83 31.84 -43.75 -21.87
CA ALA A 83 33.28 -43.86 -22.16
C ALA A 83 33.61 -45.08 -23.04
N ARG A 84 32.86 -46.19 -22.88
CA ARG A 84 33.04 -47.41 -23.66
C ARG A 84 32.69 -47.20 -25.14
N MET A 85 31.65 -46.43 -25.40
CA MET A 85 31.19 -46.15 -26.74
C MET A 85 32.23 -45.31 -27.50
N ALA A 86 32.76 -44.25 -26.88
CA ALA A 86 33.84 -43.44 -27.45
C ALA A 86 35.06 -44.30 -27.82
N ASP A 87 35.51 -45.16 -26.90
CA ASP A 87 36.65 -46.05 -27.14
C ASP A 87 36.40 -47.04 -28.29
N SER A 88 35.18 -47.60 -28.37
CA SER A 88 34.80 -48.53 -29.44
C SER A 88 34.85 -47.88 -30.83
N TYR A 89 34.40 -46.62 -30.95
CA TYR A 89 34.41 -45.88 -32.20
C TYR A 89 35.83 -45.45 -32.59
N ILE A 90 36.65 -45.04 -31.62
CA ILE A 90 38.07 -44.74 -31.85
C ILE A 90 38.81 -45.99 -32.33
N GLN A 91 38.64 -47.13 -31.66
CA GLN A 91 39.26 -48.39 -32.09
C GLN A 91 38.82 -48.79 -33.50
N ALA A 92 37.52 -48.68 -33.81
CA ALA A 92 37.00 -48.98 -35.13
C ALA A 92 37.55 -48.03 -36.21
N ALA A 93 37.71 -46.73 -35.91
CA ALA A 93 38.22 -45.72 -36.84
C ALA A 93 39.74 -45.84 -37.06
N VAL A 94 40.51 -46.11 -36.01
CA VAL A 94 41.98 -46.16 -36.03
C VAL A 94 42.50 -47.51 -36.51
N LEU A 95 41.90 -48.63 -36.07
CA LEU A 95 42.40 -49.99 -36.31
C LEU A 95 41.54 -50.79 -37.31
N GLY A 96 40.31 -50.36 -37.59
CA GLY A 96 39.36 -51.05 -38.48
C GLY A 96 38.63 -52.22 -37.82
N LYS A 97 37.45 -52.59 -38.35
CA LYS A 97 36.53 -53.63 -37.80
C LYS A 97 37.11 -55.06 -37.71
N SER A 98 38.28 -55.32 -38.31
CA SER A 98 39.00 -56.58 -38.18
C SER A 98 40.46 -56.38 -38.64
N PRO A 99 41.47 -56.73 -37.84
CA PRO A 99 42.85 -56.75 -38.29
C PRO A 99 43.00 -57.89 -39.31
N LYS A 100 42.71 -57.61 -40.58
CA LYS A 100 43.10 -58.52 -41.67
C LYS A 100 44.59 -58.37 -41.86
N ASP A 101 45.33 -59.37 -41.37
CA ASP A 101 46.70 -59.60 -41.79
C ASP A 101 46.67 -59.84 -43.30
N THR A 102 46.99 -58.79 -44.06
CA THR A 102 46.87 -58.78 -45.54
C THR A 102 48.18 -59.24 -46.20
N GLY A 103 49.12 -59.77 -45.42
CA GLY A 103 50.39 -60.31 -45.91
C GLY A 103 51.43 -59.24 -46.22
N LEU A 104 52.60 -59.70 -46.63
CA LEU A 104 53.77 -58.87 -46.97
C LEU A 104 53.48 -57.95 -48.16
N GLY A 105 53.38 -56.64 -47.90
CA GLY A 105 53.28 -55.60 -48.93
C GLY A 105 52.20 -54.55 -48.71
N THR A 106 51.32 -54.70 -47.72
CA THR A 106 50.30 -53.70 -47.39
C THR A 106 50.79 -52.75 -46.30
N PHE A 107 50.60 -51.45 -46.52
CA PHE A 107 51.02 -50.40 -45.58
C PHE A 107 49.98 -50.26 -44.46
N GLN A 108 50.26 -50.80 -43.28
CA GLN A 108 49.45 -50.61 -42.08
C GLN A 108 49.96 -49.40 -41.27
N LEU A 109 49.17 -48.34 -41.22
CA LEU A 109 49.57 -47.06 -40.62
C LEU A 109 49.96 -47.20 -39.14
N PHE A 110 49.21 -47.99 -38.36
CA PHE A 110 49.42 -48.21 -36.91
C PHE A 110 50.11 -49.54 -36.57
N TYR A 111 50.84 -50.15 -37.50
CA TYR A 111 51.52 -51.43 -37.27
C TYR A 111 52.38 -51.44 -36.00
N GLY A 112 52.11 -52.38 -35.09
CA GLY A 112 52.87 -52.57 -33.84
C GLY A 112 52.87 -51.35 -32.90
N SER A 113 51.87 -50.46 -33.05
CA SER A 113 51.62 -49.31 -32.19
C SER A 113 50.61 -49.67 -31.10
N ASP A 114 50.69 -49.01 -29.95
CA ASP A 114 49.75 -49.22 -28.84
C ASP A 114 48.80 -48.03 -28.76
N LEU A 115 47.49 -48.30 -28.77
CA LEU A 115 46.45 -47.29 -28.72
C LEU A 115 45.91 -47.24 -27.29
N GLN A 116 46.07 -46.10 -26.64
CA GLN A 116 45.43 -45.85 -25.34
C GLN A 116 43.99 -45.42 -25.57
N SER A 117 43.07 -45.92 -24.75
CA SER A 117 41.65 -45.62 -24.86
C SER A 117 41.38 -44.12 -24.82
N GLY A 118 40.35 -43.69 -25.56
CA GLY A 118 39.93 -42.29 -25.55
C GLY A 118 39.40 -41.88 -24.18
N ASP A 119 40.04 -40.88 -23.56
CA ASP A 119 39.55 -40.30 -22.30
C ASP A 119 38.53 -39.20 -22.63
N VAL A 120 37.29 -39.40 -22.16
CA VAL A 120 36.19 -38.43 -22.32
C VAL A 120 36.08 -37.64 -21.03
N VAL A 121 36.40 -36.36 -21.10
CA VAL A 121 36.34 -35.46 -19.95
C VAL A 121 35.24 -34.42 -20.20
N PRO A 122 34.13 -34.46 -19.44
CA PRO A 122 33.13 -33.39 -19.44
C PRO A 122 33.80 -32.05 -19.24
N ALA A 123 33.43 -31.05 -20.03
CA ALA A 123 33.99 -29.73 -19.85
C ALA A 123 33.36 -29.06 -18.62
N ASP A 124 34.21 -28.48 -17.78
CA ASP A 124 33.77 -27.82 -16.55
C ASP A 124 32.70 -26.76 -16.86
N GLY A 125 31.56 -26.86 -16.18
CA GLY A 125 30.42 -25.95 -16.35
C GLY A 125 29.61 -26.12 -17.63
N MET A 126 29.90 -27.11 -18.48
CA MET A 126 29.13 -27.41 -19.71
C MET A 126 28.09 -28.52 -19.46
N ASN A 127 27.13 -28.23 -18.57
CA ASN A 127 25.97 -29.07 -18.29
C ASN A 127 24.69 -28.21 -18.22
N LEU A 128 23.53 -28.86 -18.19
CA LEU A 128 22.24 -28.16 -18.22
C LEU A 128 21.81 -27.56 -16.87
N ASP A 129 22.51 -27.86 -15.77
CA ASP A 129 22.31 -27.14 -14.49
C ASP A 129 22.92 -25.73 -14.53
N ASN A 130 23.88 -25.47 -15.42
CA ASN A 130 24.41 -24.13 -15.64
C ASN A 130 23.37 -23.25 -16.38
N PRO A 131 22.88 -22.15 -15.76
CA PRO A 131 21.82 -21.32 -16.33
C PRO A 131 22.16 -20.74 -17.71
N GLN A 132 23.43 -20.38 -17.94
CA GLN A 132 23.88 -19.82 -19.22
C GLN A 132 23.85 -20.87 -20.34
N VAL A 133 24.19 -22.11 -20.02
CA VAL A 133 24.19 -23.22 -20.98
C VAL A 133 22.76 -23.62 -21.31
N LEU A 134 21.90 -23.76 -20.29
CA LEU A 134 20.49 -24.06 -20.46
C LEU A 134 19.79 -22.99 -21.30
N ARG A 135 19.95 -21.72 -20.92
CA ARG A 135 19.36 -20.59 -21.64
C ARG A 135 19.78 -20.57 -23.10
N ARG A 136 21.06 -20.81 -23.40
CA ARG A 136 21.55 -20.86 -24.78
C ARG A 136 20.91 -22.00 -25.58
N GLN A 137 20.72 -23.18 -25.00
CA GLN A 137 20.02 -24.28 -25.68
C GLN A 137 18.55 -23.95 -25.91
N ILE A 138 17.88 -23.40 -24.91
CA ILE A 138 16.50 -22.93 -25.02
C ILE A 138 16.37 -21.88 -26.13
N GLU A 139 17.28 -20.90 -26.18
CA GLU A 139 17.30 -19.86 -27.20
C GLU A 139 17.45 -20.46 -28.60
N GLU A 140 18.38 -21.39 -28.84
CA GLU A 140 18.52 -22.04 -30.15
C GLU A 140 17.31 -22.93 -30.50
N TYR A 141 16.70 -23.59 -29.51
CA TYR A 141 15.47 -24.36 -29.71
C TYR A 141 14.28 -23.45 -30.07
N ALA A 142 14.11 -22.33 -29.37
CA ALA A 142 13.00 -21.40 -29.50
C ALA A 142 13.15 -20.45 -30.70
N LYS A 143 14.37 -20.21 -31.19
CA LYS A 143 14.73 -19.24 -32.25
C LYS A 143 13.81 -19.20 -33.46
N PHE A 144 13.36 -20.36 -33.92
CA PHE A 144 12.49 -20.48 -35.11
C PHE A 144 11.01 -20.72 -34.78
N ARG A 145 10.69 -20.96 -33.50
CA ARG A 145 9.34 -21.28 -33.02
C ARG A 145 8.68 -20.07 -32.34
N ALA A 146 9.45 -19.32 -31.55
CA ALA A 146 9.01 -18.19 -30.76
C ALA A 146 8.65 -16.90 -31.53
N PRO A 147 9.24 -16.54 -32.70
CA PRO A 147 9.01 -15.22 -33.29
C PRO A 147 7.55 -14.85 -33.57
N VAL A 148 6.72 -15.82 -33.97
CA VAL A 148 5.28 -15.59 -34.22
C VAL A 148 4.56 -15.29 -32.91
N ILE A 149 4.85 -16.07 -31.86
CA ILE A 149 4.27 -15.93 -30.52
C ILE A 149 4.70 -14.60 -29.89
N ILE A 150 5.98 -14.24 -29.97
CA ILE A 150 6.50 -12.98 -29.41
C ILE A 150 5.78 -11.76 -29.99
N VAL A 151 5.60 -11.73 -31.31
CA VAL A 151 4.97 -10.59 -31.98
C VAL A 151 3.48 -10.52 -31.67
N GLN A 152 2.78 -11.66 -31.67
CA GLN A 152 1.32 -11.72 -31.46
C GLN A 152 0.94 -11.58 -29.98
N GLU A 153 1.64 -12.28 -29.08
CA GLU A 153 1.21 -12.50 -27.71
C GLU A 153 1.93 -11.65 -26.66
N ILE A 154 3.09 -11.05 -26.99
CA ILE A 154 3.93 -10.37 -25.99
C ILE A 154 4.15 -8.89 -26.35
N LEU A 155 4.72 -8.60 -27.52
CA LEU A 155 5.11 -7.23 -27.89
C LEU A 155 3.93 -6.27 -28.00
N GLY A 156 2.80 -6.72 -28.59
CA GLY A 156 1.60 -5.89 -28.72
C GLY A 156 0.96 -5.49 -27.38
N ARG A 157 1.22 -6.25 -26.31
CA ARG A 157 0.65 -6.04 -24.97
C ARG A 157 1.60 -5.30 -24.02
N LEU A 158 2.90 -5.36 -24.28
CA LEU A 158 3.93 -4.75 -23.45
C LEU A 158 3.83 -3.22 -23.38
N ASP A 159 3.49 -2.56 -24.49
CA ASP A 159 3.32 -1.11 -24.55
C ASP A 159 2.20 -0.62 -23.61
N VAL A 160 1.13 -1.42 -23.45
CA VAL A 160 0.02 -1.08 -22.55
C VAL A 160 0.47 -1.13 -21.08
N PHE A 161 1.26 -2.14 -20.70
CA PHE A 161 1.75 -2.30 -19.33
C PHE A 161 2.78 -1.24 -18.90
N GLN A 162 3.46 -0.59 -19.84
CA GLN A 162 4.31 0.56 -19.52
C GLN A 162 3.48 1.76 -19.04
N SER A 163 2.29 1.99 -19.63
CA SER A 163 1.40 3.08 -19.21
C SER A 163 0.76 2.86 -17.83
N VAL A 164 0.49 1.60 -17.48
CA VAL A 164 -0.09 1.18 -16.18
C VAL A 164 0.74 1.65 -14.99
N GLN A 165 2.08 1.70 -15.11
CA GLN A 165 2.93 2.16 -14.00
C GLN A 165 2.61 3.61 -13.61
N GLU A 166 2.49 4.49 -14.59
CA GLU A 166 2.24 5.90 -14.31
C GLU A 166 0.79 6.13 -13.89
N ASP A 167 -0.16 5.36 -14.45
CA ASP A 167 -1.53 5.33 -13.95
C ASP A 167 -1.62 4.86 -12.49
N ALA A 168 -0.92 3.78 -12.12
CA ALA A 168 -0.90 3.26 -10.75
C ALA A 168 -0.41 4.32 -9.75
N LYS A 169 0.63 5.09 -10.09
CA LYS A 169 1.12 6.19 -9.24
C LYS A 169 0.11 7.34 -9.13
N VAL A 170 -0.59 7.68 -10.22
CA VAL A 170 -1.65 8.70 -10.17
C VAL A 170 -2.80 8.24 -9.28
N ILE A 171 -3.21 6.97 -9.39
CA ILE A 171 -4.26 6.40 -8.54
C ILE A 171 -3.81 6.42 -7.07
N GLN A 172 -2.57 6.01 -6.78
CA GLN A 172 -1.99 6.08 -5.44
C GLN A 172 -2.04 7.49 -4.86
N ASP A 173 -1.50 8.48 -5.59
CA ASP A 173 -1.48 9.89 -5.15
C ASP A 173 -2.91 10.40 -4.91
N LYS A 174 -3.88 9.99 -5.75
CA LYS A 174 -5.29 10.36 -5.57
C LYS A 174 -5.90 9.72 -4.31
N LEU A 175 -5.67 8.43 -4.07
CA LEU A 175 -6.17 7.76 -2.86
C LEU A 175 -5.59 8.40 -1.59
N GLU A 176 -4.31 8.80 -1.62
CA GLU A 176 -3.67 9.53 -0.52
C GLU A 176 -4.30 10.92 -0.29
N VAL A 177 -4.64 11.64 -1.37
CA VAL A 177 -5.40 12.89 -1.29
C VAL A 177 -6.79 12.66 -0.69
N ASP A 178 -7.52 11.63 -1.14
CA ASP A 178 -8.86 11.31 -0.64
C ASP A 178 -8.86 11.04 0.88
N GLN A 179 -7.92 10.23 1.38
CA GLN A 179 -7.72 9.99 2.81
C GLN A 179 -7.40 11.28 3.58
N LYS A 180 -6.52 12.12 3.01
CA LYS A 180 -6.14 13.37 3.66
C LYS A 180 -7.32 14.35 3.74
N VAL A 181 -8.18 14.38 2.72
CA VAL A 181 -9.42 15.16 2.73
C VAL A 181 -10.36 14.68 3.84
N GLU A 182 -10.49 13.38 4.06
CA GLU A 182 -11.32 12.84 5.14
C GLU A 182 -10.78 13.22 6.54
N GLN A 183 -9.45 13.19 6.73
CA GLN A 183 -8.83 13.70 7.96
C GLN A 183 -9.14 15.19 8.19
N VAL A 184 -9.10 16.00 7.12
CA VAL A 184 -9.46 17.43 7.17
C VAL A 184 -10.94 17.62 7.53
N GLU A 185 -11.83 16.77 7.05
CA GLU A 185 -13.24 16.80 7.43
C GLU A 185 -13.47 16.53 8.91
N LYS A 186 -12.83 15.48 9.45
CA LYS A 186 -12.93 15.09 10.86
C LYS A 186 -12.52 16.25 11.78
N ILE A 187 -11.46 16.99 11.40
CA ILE A 187 -11.04 18.17 12.17
C ILE A 187 -11.95 19.39 11.95
N TYR A 188 -12.48 19.60 10.74
CA TYR A 188 -13.46 20.67 10.48
C TYR A 188 -14.75 20.49 11.27
N ARG A 189 -15.22 19.25 11.41
CA ARG A 189 -16.35 18.91 12.28
C ARG A 189 -16.04 19.25 13.74
N SER A 190 -14.85 18.90 14.21
CA SER A 190 -14.40 19.22 15.58
C SER A 190 -14.33 20.74 15.81
N ILE A 191 -13.85 21.50 14.82
CA ILE A 191 -13.86 22.97 14.85
C ILE A 191 -15.28 23.51 14.93
N TYR A 192 -16.20 23.02 14.11
CA TYR A 192 -17.60 23.46 14.12
C TYR A 192 -18.25 23.23 15.49
N ASP A 193 -18.13 22.03 16.05
CA ASP A 193 -18.66 21.70 17.38
C ASP A 193 -18.07 22.61 18.47
N CYS A 194 -16.77 22.91 18.39
CA CYS A 194 -16.09 23.82 19.29
C CYS A 194 -16.60 25.27 19.14
N ILE A 195 -16.81 25.74 17.91
CA ILE A 195 -17.41 27.06 17.65
C ILE A 195 -18.81 27.14 18.27
N GLN A 196 -19.64 26.10 18.15
CA GLN A 196 -20.98 26.11 18.76
C GLN A 196 -20.89 26.28 20.28
N LYS A 197 -19.95 25.58 20.93
CA LYS A 197 -19.74 25.67 22.37
C LYS A 197 -19.21 27.03 22.79
N VAL A 198 -18.13 27.48 22.17
CA VAL A 198 -17.50 28.78 22.47
C VAL A 198 -18.48 29.95 22.25
N ASN A 199 -19.35 29.87 21.24
CA ASN A 199 -20.38 30.88 21.00
C ASN A 199 -21.43 30.98 22.14
N GLU A 200 -21.62 29.93 22.95
CA GLU A 200 -22.50 29.96 24.13
C GLU A 200 -22.01 30.98 25.18
N ALA A 201 -20.71 31.30 25.21
CA ALA A 201 -20.11 32.24 26.15
C ALA A 201 -20.84 33.59 26.19
N LYS A 202 -21.29 34.09 25.03
CA LYS A 202 -22.05 35.34 24.94
C LYS A 202 -23.31 35.33 25.83
N GLY A 203 -24.09 34.25 25.77
CA GLY A 203 -25.29 34.11 26.58
C GLY A 203 -24.97 33.90 28.07
N GLN A 204 -23.84 33.28 28.37
CA GLN A 204 -23.37 33.08 29.75
C GLN A 204 -22.90 34.39 30.38
N GLU A 205 -22.20 35.25 29.65
CA GLU A 205 -21.85 36.60 30.12
C GLU A 205 -23.10 37.43 30.45
N GLU A 206 -24.06 37.46 29.52
CA GLU A 206 -25.33 38.16 29.71
C GLU A 206 -26.07 37.64 30.95
N SER A 207 -26.10 36.32 31.14
CA SER A 207 -26.76 35.66 32.27
C SER A 207 -26.06 35.93 33.61
N ALA A 208 -24.72 35.92 33.64
CA ALA A 208 -23.92 36.26 34.82
C ALA A 208 -24.20 37.69 35.28
N ILE A 209 -24.15 38.64 34.33
CA ILE A 209 -24.38 40.06 34.58
C ILE A 209 -25.83 40.33 35.04
N ALA A 210 -26.82 39.70 34.41
CA ALA A 210 -28.22 39.81 34.82
C ALA A 210 -28.45 39.25 36.23
N SER A 211 -27.83 38.12 36.56
CA SER A 211 -27.93 37.50 37.89
C SER A 211 -27.34 38.38 38.98
N VAL A 212 -26.14 38.94 38.77
CA VAL A 212 -25.52 39.89 39.71
C VAL A 212 -26.40 41.13 39.88
N ASN A 213 -26.88 41.72 38.79
CA ASN A 213 -27.75 42.89 38.85
C ASN A 213 -29.06 42.63 39.61
N SER A 214 -29.64 41.42 39.51
CA SER A 214 -30.81 41.03 40.29
C SER A 214 -30.55 41.04 41.80
N TYR A 215 -29.39 40.52 42.24
CA TYR A 215 -28.98 40.60 43.65
C TYR A 215 -28.75 42.05 44.10
N LEU A 216 -28.12 42.88 43.27
CA LEU A 216 -27.93 44.31 43.57
C LEU A 216 -29.28 45.04 43.73
N ASP A 217 -30.27 44.72 42.89
CA ASP A 217 -31.62 45.26 42.98
C ASP A 217 -32.34 44.82 44.27
N GLN A 218 -32.22 43.54 44.65
CA GLN A 218 -32.78 43.03 45.91
C GLN A 218 -32.12 43.69 47.13
N ILE A 219 -30.79 43.82 47.15
CA ILE A 219 -30.06 44.50 48.22
C ILE A 219 -30.51 45.95 48.35
N ARG A 220 -30.74 46.64 47.23
CA ARG A 220 -31.26 48.01 47.24
C ARG A 220 -32.66 48.10 47.84
N GLN A 221 -33.53 47.13 47.55
CA GLN A 221 -34.88 47.07 48.15
C GLN A 221 -34.80 46.86 49.66
N GLU A 222 -33.90 46.00 50.13
CA GLU A 222 -33.70 45.78 51.57
C GLU A 222 -33.14 47.03 52.27
N LEU A 223 -32.19 47.75 51.64
CA LEU A 223 -31.71 49.05 52.15
C LEU A 223 -32.83 50.09 52.25
N GLN A 224 -33.74 50.13 51.26
CA GLN A 224 -34.91 51.00 51.33
C GLN A 224 -35.86 50.55 52.46
N GLY A 225 -36.05 49.25 52.66
CA GLY A 225 -36.82 48.70 53.78
C GLY A 225 -36.25 49.10 55.15
N MET A 226 -34.92 49.18 55.28
CA MET A 226 -34.26 49.72 56.47
C MET A 226 -34.57 51.21 56.68
N ILE A 227 -34.62 52.02 55.62
CA ILE A 227 -35.02 53.44 55.72
C ILE A 227 -36.48 53.56 56.17
N ASP A 228 -37.38 52.80 55.57
CA ASP A 228 -38.80 52.82 55.93
C ASP A 228 -39.01 52.39 57.40
N ALA A 229 -38.23 51.41 57.87
CA ALA A 229 -38.24 50.99 59.27
C ALA A 229 -37.70 52.08 60.21
N ARG A 230 -36.65 52.81 59.81
CA ARG A 230 -36.11 53.96 60.56
C ARG A 230 -37.12 55.11 60.68
N GLU A 231 -37.83 55.44 59.61
CA GLU A 231 -38.88 56.47 59.64
C GLU A 231 -40.03 56.06 60.57
N GLY A 232 -40.47 54.80 60.49
CA GLY A 232 -41.47 54.24 61.39
C GLY A 232 -41.03 54.23 62.86
N TYR A 233 -39.77 53.87 63.14
CA TYR A 233 -39.17 53.95 64.47
C TYR A 233 -39.23 55.36 65.03
N THR A 234 -38.82 56.35 64.23
CA THR A 234 -38.80 57.77 64.64
C THR A 234 -40.21 58.26 64.97
N ALA A 235 -41.21 57.92 64.15
CA ALA A 235 -42.60 58.29 64.40
C ALA A 235 -43.18 57.62 65.66
N ALA A 236 -42.85 56.34 65.89
CA ALA A 236 -43.28 55.62 67.09
C ALA A 236 -42.61 56.15 68.36
N PHE A 237 -41.34 56.53 68.27
CA PHE A 237 -40.59 57.18 69.35
C PHE A 237 -41.20 58.53 69.71
N ASP A 238 -41.51 59.37 68.72
CA ASP A 238 -42.16 60.67 68.91
C ASP A 238 -43.58 60.54 69.51
N ALA A 239 -44.25 59.41 69.27
CA ALA A 239 -45.54 59.06 69.86
C ALA A 239 -45.44 58.37 71.23
N GLU A 240 -44.24 58.24 71.80
CA GLU A 240 -43.95 57.53 73.06
C GLU A 240 -44.45 56.06 73.08
N ASN A 241 -44.53 55.40 71.91
CA ASN A 241 -44.96 54.01 71.77
C ASN A 241 -43.75 53.06 71.71
N GLU A 242 -43.25 52.68 72.88
CA GLU A 242 -42.06 51.82 73.02
C GLU A 242 -42.23 50.45 72.35
N ASN A 243 -43.42 49.86 72.42
CA ASN A 243 -43.71 48.55 71.82
C ASN A 243 -43.60 48.61 70.29
N LEU A 244 -44.18 49.62 69.66
CA LEU A 244 -44.12 49.82 68.21
C LEU A 244 -42.72 50.23 67.74
N ALA A 245 -42.01 51.05 68.51
CA ALA A 245 -40.61 51.39 68.23
C ALA A 245 -39.71 50.14 68.24
N ASN A 246 -39.86 49.25 69.24
CA ASN A 246 -39.14 47.98 69.29
C ASN A 246 -39.50 47.06 68.10
N ASP A 247 -40.73 47.13 67.59
CA ASP A 247 -41.16 46.37 66.41
C ASP A 247 -40.45 46.84 65.13
N TYR A 248 -40.37 48.16 64.93
CA TYR A 248 -39.58 48.73 63.83
C TYR A 248 -38.08 48.43 63.96
N LYS A 249 -37.55 48.32 65.18
CA LYS A 249 -36.18 47.84 65.40
C LYS A 249 -35.96 46.42 64.90
N LYS A 250 -36.87 45.50 65.23
CA LYS A 250 -36.82 44.12 64.70
C LYS A 250 -36.95 44.07 63.18
N LYS A 251 -37.82 44.90 62.60
CA LYS A 251 -37.94 45.04 61.14
C LYS A 251 -36.64 45.52 60.50
N PHE A 252 -36.01 46.54 61.08
CA PHE A 252 -34.73 47.10 60.62
C PHE A 252 -33.61 46.06 60.67
N ASP A 253 -33.45 45.38 61.81
CA ASP A 253 -32.44 44.33 61.99
C ASP A 253 -32.70 43.15 61.03
N GLY A 254 -33.97 42.82 60.76
CA GLY A 254 -34.37 41.81 59.78
C GLY A 254 -33.96 42.15 58.34
N HIS A 255 -34.19 43.38 57.89
CA HIS A 255 -33.73 43.84 56.58
C HIS A 255 -32.18 43.85 56.48
N LYS A 256 -31.49 44.24 57.56
CA LYS A 256 -30.03 44.18 57.64
C LYS A 256 -29.51 42.74 57.52
N GLU A 257 -30.19 41.78 58.13
CA GLU A 257 -29.83 40.36 58.04
C GLU A 257 -30.18 39.76 56.65
N ASN A 258 -31.29 40.18 56.03
CA ASN A 258 -31.60 39.83 54.64
C ASN A 258 -30.47 40.25 53.68
N ILE A 259 -29.90 41.45 53.84
CA ILE A 259 -28.75 41.91 53.04
C ILE A 259 -27.56 40.95 53.20
N ARG A 260 -27.26 40.51 54.42
CA ARG A 260 -26.20 39.51 54.67
C ARG A 260 -26.49 38.20 53.96
N HIS A 261 -27.73 37.70 54.06
CA HIS A 261 -28.16 36.47 53.39
C HIS A 261 -28.17 36.57 51.86
N LEU A 262 -28.49 37.73 51.30
CA LEU A 262 -28.38 37.98 49.86
C LEU A 262 -26.92 37.98 49.39
N ILE A 263 -25.96 38.34 50.25
CA ILE A 263 -24.54 38.40 49.90
C ILE A 263 -23.83 37.04 50.13
N ASP A 264 -23.94 36.48 51.33
CA ASP A 264 -23.25 35.24 51.75
C ASP A 264 -24.05 33.97 51.44
N GLY A 265 -25.37 34.10 51.25
CA GLY A 265 -26.32 33.00 51.19
C GLY A 265 -27.05 32.80 52.53
N GLY A 266 -28.31 32.37 52.48
CA GLY A 266 -29.14 32.15 53.66
C GLY A 266 -30.63 32.37 53.44
N THR A 267 -31.36 32.54 54.54
CA THR A 267 -32.83 32.66 54.51
C THR A 267 -33.23 34.13 54.45
N VAL A 268 -33.82 34.56 53.34
CA VAL A 268 -34.35 35.92 53.16
C VAL A 268 -35.81 35.95 53.58
N TYR A 269 -36.18 36.91 54.44
CA TYR A 269 -37.51 37.07 55.01
C TYR A 269 -38.30 38.18 54.32
N GLN A 270 -39.61 37.97 54.11
CA GLN A 270 -40.49 38.92 53.40
C GLN A 270 -41.88 39.04 54.04
N GLY A 271 -42.56 40.15 53.76
CA GLY A 271 -43.93 40.41 54.22
C GLY A 271 -44.02 40.77 55.70
N TRP A 272 -43.32 41.82 56.14
CA TRP A 272 -43.41 42.27 57.54
C TRP A 272 -44.84 42.72 57.88
N VAL A 273 -45.39 42.19 58.97
CA VAL A 273 -46.65 42.63 59.58
C VAL A 273 -46.34 43.25 60.93
N SER A 274 -46.75 44.49 61.14
CA SER A 274 -46.54 45.21 62.40
C SER A 274 -47.41 44.65 63.52
N GLY A 275 -46.89 44.71 64.75
CA GLY A 275 -47.63 44.38 65.96
C GLY A 275 -48.86 45.26 66.15
N SER A 276 -49.88 44.72 66.83
CA SER A 276 -51.13 45.45 67.10
C SER A 276 -51.66 45.20 68.51
N ASP A 277 -52.45 46.14 69.01
CA ASP A 277 -52.98 46.18 70.38
C ASP A 277 -54.51 46.06 70.46
N SER A 278 -55.20 45.85 69.33
CA SER A 278 -56.66 46.01 69.16
C SER A 278 -57.53 45.09 70.04
N SER A 279 -56.93 44.23 70.86
CA SER A 279 -57.58 43.33 71.82
C SER A 279 -57.04 43.44 73.27
N GLY A 280 -56.23 44.45 73.59
CA GLY A 280 -55.74 44.73 74.96
C GLY A 280 -54.54 43.90 75.45
N SER A 281 -53.87 43.16 74.55
CA SER A 281 -52.59 42.48 74.82
C SER A 281 -51.72 42.61 73.58
N TRP A 282 -50.54 43.24 73.71
CA TRP A 282 -49.61 43.47 72.61
C TRP A 282 -49.07 42.15 72.05
N LYS A 283 -48.99 42.06 70.73
CA LYS A 283 -48.28 40.99 70.01
C LYS A 283 -47.22 41.61 69.13
N ASP A 284 -46.01 41.10 69.24
CA ASP A 284 -44.89 41.51 68.38
C ASP A 284 -45.19 41.22 66.91
N GLY A 285 -44.75 42.12 66.04
CA GLY A 285 -44.76 41.94 64.60
C GLY A 285 -43.73 40.91 64.14
N GLY A 286 -43.82 40.55 62.86
CA GLY A 286 -42.95 39.53 62.28
C GLY A 286 -43.11 39.37 60.78
N TRP A 287 -42.20 38.62 60.18
CA TRP A 287 -42.20 38.26 58.77
C TRP A 287 -43.20 37.14 58.48
N THR A 288 -43.98 37.25 57.39
CA THR A 288 -44.99 36.26 57.03
C THR A 288 -44.48 35.13 56.14
N SER A 289 -43.34 35.31 55.49
CA SER A 289 -42.77 34.36 54.53
C SER A 289 -41.25 34.45 54.48
N SER A 290 -40.61 33.42 53.94
CA SER A 290 -39.17 33.40 53.67
C SER A 290 -38.83 32.48 52.50
N TYR A 291 -37.65 32.68 51.91
CA TYR A 291 -37.07 31.82 50.88
C TYR A 291 -35.55 31.72 51.07
N TYR A 292 -34.93 30.69 50.48
CA TYR A 292 -33.49 30.48 50.58
C TYR A 292 -32.77 31.02 49.35
N GLU A 293 -31.65 31.70 49.57
CA GLU A 293 -30.78 32.24 48.53
C GLU A 293 -29.36 31.70 48.65
N ASN A 294 -28.71 31.47 47.51
CA ASN A 294 -27.34 30.92 47.45
C ASN A 294 -26.25 31.96 47.73
N GLY A 295 -26.60 33.25 47.65
CA GLY A 295 -25.70 34.37 47.89
C GLY A 295 -25.00 34.90 46.64
N LEU A 296 -24.85 36.22 46.58
CA LEU A 296 -24.17 36.94 45.50
C LEU A 296 -22.71 36.51 45.34
N ILE A 297 -21.96 36.31 46.44
CA ILE A 297 -20.55 35.90 46.38
C ILE A 297 -20.40 34.56 45.66
N ARG A 298 -21.27 33.60 45.98
CA ARG A 298 -21.28 32.28 45.34
C ARG A 298 -21.65 32.39 43.87
N THR A 299 -22.63 33.23 43.53
CA THR A 299 -23.04 33.50 42.14
C THR A 299 -21.90 34.09 41.32
N ILE A 300 -21.18 35.09 41.86
CA ILE A 300 -19.99 35.69 41.23
C ILE A 300 -18.93 34.64 40.96
N ARG A 301 -18.57 33.85 41.99
CA ARG A 301 -17.54 32.81 41.86
C ARG A 301 -17.91 31.78 40.80
N ASN A 302 -19.11 31.21 40.87
CA ASN A 302 -19.56 30.19 39.91
C ASN A 302 -19.61 30.74 38.48
N SER A 303 -20.02 32.01 38.30
CA SER A 303 -20.04 32.65 36.98
C SER A 303 -18.63 32.89 36.46
N SER A 304 -17.71 33.28 37.34
CA SER A 304 -16.30 33.53 36.98
C SER A 304 -15.59 32.23 36.59
N GLU A 305 -15.80 31.15 37.34
CA GLU A 305 -15.31 29.80 37.02
C GLU A 305 -15.84 29.33 35.64
N LEU A 306 -17.15 29.47 35.41
CA LEU A 306 -17.76 29.10 34.13
C LEU A 306 -17.22 29.92 32.94
N LEU A 307 -16.96 31.21 33.15
CA LEU A 307 -16.40 32.07 32.11
C LEU A 307 -14.92 31.74 31.83
N GLU A 308 -14.15 31.38 32.87
CA GLU A 308 -12.76 30.95 32.70
C GLU A 308 -12.67 29.63 31.90
N ASP A 309 -13.63 28.71 32.07
CA ASP A 309 -13.71 27.46 31.28
C ASP A 309 -13.80 27.72 29.77
N PHE A 310 -14.42 28.84 29.33
CA PHE A 310 -14.45 29.23 27.92
C PHE A 310 -13.11 29.77 27.41
N ILE A 311 -12.21 30.22 28.29
CA ILE A 311 -10.84 30.58 27.90
C ILE A 311 -10.02 29.31 27.76
N MET A 312 -9.98 28.53 28.83
CA MET A 312 -9.20 27.30 28.95
C MET A 312 -9.93 26.33 29.88
N ASN A 313 -10.23 25.14 29.37
CA ASN A 313 -10.87 24.09 30.15
C ASN A 313 -9.83 23.04 30.58
N GLU A 314 -9.46 23.01 31.87
CA GLU A 314 -8.51 22.04 32.42
C GLU A 314 -9.04 20.60 32.43
N THR A 315 -10.34 20.39 32.17
CA THR A 315 -10.88 19.04 32.00
C THR A 315 -10.58 18.55 30.58
N VAL A 316 -9.54 17.72 30.47
CA VAL A 316 -8.85 17.20 29.25
C VAL A 316 -9.72 16.52 28.17
N TRP A 317 -11.06 16.62 28.19
CA TRP A 317 -11.95 15.81 27.35
C TRP A 317 -13.02 16.58 26.57
N LYS A 318 -12.95 17.91 26.47
CA LYS A 318 -13.97 18.68 25.73
C LYS A 318 -13.39 19.72 24.79
N ASN A 319 -13.86 19.67 23.54
CA ASN A 319 -13.63 20.68 22.51
C ASN A 319 -14.50 21.92 22.77
N ASP A 320 -14.30 22.65 23.88
CA ASP A 320 -15.26 23.68 24.31
C ASP A 320 -14.65 25.02 24.78
N SER A 321 -13.36 25.26 24.56
CA SER A 321 -12.67 26.51 24.96
C SER A 321 -12.05 27.26 23.76
N LEU A 322 -11.73 28.54 23.96
CA LEU A 322 -11.03 29.38 23.00
C LEU A 322 -9.63 28.86 22.68
N GLU A 323 -8.91 28.34 23.68
CA GLU A 323 -7.60 27.71 23.47
C GLU A 323 -7.73 26.46 22.60
N GLU A 324 -8.70 25.59 22.89
CA GLU A 324 -8.88 24.38 22.08
C GLU A 324 -9.36 24.72 20.65
N LEU A 325 -10.20 25.75 20.49
CA LEU A 325 -10.55 26.24 19.15
C LEU A 325 -9.32 26.67 18.36
N ALA A 326 -8.40 27.42 18.99
CA ALA A 326 -7.14 27.82 18.35
C ALA A 326 -6.25 26.61 18.01
N ASN A 327 -6.12 25.64 18.92
CA ASN A 327 -5.36 24.41 18.69
C ASN A 327 -5.93 23.56 17.55
N LEU A 328 -7.26 23.41 17.49
CA LEU A 328 -7.94 22.70 16.40
C LEU A 328 -7.73 23.41 15.06
N CYS A 329 -7.80 24.74 15.05
CA CYS A 329 -7.54 25.55 13.86
C CYS A 329 -6.10 25.43 13.37
N GLU A 330 -5.11 25.44 14.27
CA GLU A 330 -3.69 25.24 13.95
C GLU A 330 -3.44 23.84 13.37
N ARG A 331 -3.99 22.80 14.02
CA ARG A 331 -3.90 21.41 13.53
C ARG A 331 -4.55 21.25 12.15
N ALA A 332 -5.70 21.90 11.93
CA ALA A 332 -6.37 21.86 10.64
C ALA A 332 -5.52 22.56 9.56
N GLN A 333 -4.87 23.67 9.90
CA GLN A 333 -3.96 24.36 8.99
C GLN A 333 -2.77 23.47 8.59
N SER A 334 -2.15 22.78 9.55
CA SER A 334 -1.08 21.81 9.26
C SER A 334 -1.54 20.68 8.32
N GLN A 335 -2.73 20.12 8.54
CA GLN A 335 -3.27 19.07 7.66
C GLN A 335 -3.57 19.58 6.25
N LYS A 336 -3.99 20.84 6.12
CA LYS A 336 -4.23 21.48 4.81
C LYS A 336 -2.95 21.75 4.03
N GLU A 337 -1.87 22.13 4.70
CA GLU A 337 -0.56 22.33 4.05
C GLU A 337 -0.01 21.01 3.49
N GLU A 338 -0.19 19.91 4.23
CA GLU A 338 0.10 18.56 3.73
C GLU A 338 -0.81 18.20 2.55
N LEU A 339 -2.12 18.47 2.65
CA LEU A 339 -3.07 18.26 1.54
C LEU A 339 -2.68 19.07 0.29
N GLU A 340 -2.28 20.33 0.44
CA GLU A 340 -1.82 21.18 -0.67
C GLU A 340 -0.64 20.56 -1.40
N THR A 341 0.33 20.04 -0.65
CA THR A 341 1.50 19.34 -1.21
C THR A 341 1.10 18.08 -1.98
N LEU A 342 0.16 17.28 -1.45
CA LEU A 342 -0.33 16.08 -2.11
C LEU A 342 -1.10 16.41 -3.39
N VAL A 343 -1.95 17.43 -3.36
CA VAL A 343 -2.71 17.89 -4.54
C VAL A 343 -1.78 18.47 -5.61
N ASP A 344 -0.73 19.22 -5.22
CA ASP A 344 0.31 19.70 -6.14
C ASP A 344 1.04 18.55 -6.84
N ASN A 345 1.44 17.52 -6.08
CA ASN A 345 2.11 16.34 -6.64
C ASN A 345 1.19 15.58 -7.62
N LEU A 346 -0.07 15.39 -7.25
CA LEU A 346 -1.09 14.77 -8.11
C LEU A 346 -1.27 15.57 -9.41
N GLU A 347 -1.42 16.89 -9.32
CA GLU A 347 -1.58 17.78 -10.47
C GLU A 347 -0.34 17.78 -11.38
N GLU A 348 0.87 17.81 -10.81
CA GLU A 348 2.12 17.72 -11.58
C GLU A 348 2.19 16.38 -12.35
N ARG A 349 1.86 15.26 -11.69
CA ARG A 349 1.88 13.94 -12.32
C ARG A 349 0.87 13.83 -13.46
N LEU A 350 -0.36 14.30 -13.25
CA LEU A 350 -1.40 14.36 -14.28
C LEU A 350 -0.98 15.24 -15.48
N ASN A 351 -0.20 16.29 -15.22
CA ASN A 351 0.31 17.19 -16.26
C ASN A 351 1.58 16.69 -16.97
N SER A 352 2.24 15.65 -16.45
CA SER A 352 3.44 15.05 -17.08
C SER A 352 3.19 14.44 -18.45
N GLY A 353 1.92 14.12 -18.78
CA GLY A 353 1.51 13.51 -20.04
C GLY A 353 1.85 12.02 -20.17
N LYS A 354 2.18 11.35 -19.04
CA LYS A 354 2.55 9.94 -19.02
C LYS A 354 1.42 8.99 -18.60
N CYS A 355 0.42 9.48 -17.87
CA CYS A 355 -0.75 8.71 -17.50
C CYS A 355 -1.77 8.66 -18.66
N SER A 356 -2.71 7.72 -18.57
CA SER A 356 -3.83 7.56 -19.48
C SER A 356 -4.69 8.82 -19.55
N ALA A 357 -5.27 9.06 -20.74
CA ALA A 357 -6.13 10.20 -20.99
C ALA A 357 -7.44 10.11 -20.18
N ASP A 358 -7.97 8.91 -19.99
CA ASP A 358 -9.21 8.66 -19.25
C ASP A 358 -9.07 9.06 -17.78
N LEU A 359 -8.00 8.59 -17.11
CA LEU A 359 -7.70 8.95 -15.73
C LEU A 359 -7.46 10.46 -15.60
N LYS A 360 -6.71 11.06 -16.53
CA LYS A 360 -6.47 12.50 -16.52
C LYS A 360 -7.76 13.30 -16.70
N ASN A 361 -8.59 12.93 -17.67
CA ASN A 361 -9.82 13.65 -17.98
C ASN A 361 -10.82 13.51 -16.84
N GLY A 362 -10.97 12.32 -16.28
CA GLY A 362 -11.86 12.07 -15.13
C GLY A 362 -11.52 12.91 -13.89
N ILE A 363 -10.24 13.25 -13.69
CA ILE A 363 -9.79 14.05 -12.53
C ILE A 363 -9.76 15.56 -12.83
N MET A 364 -9.30 15.98 -14.02
CA MET A 364 -8.99 17.38 -14.34
C MET A 364 -9.91 18.06 -15.36
N VAL A 365 -10.75 17.32 -16.09
CA VAL A 365 -11.50 17.86 -17.23
C VAL A 365 -13.00 17.69 -17.04
N GLU A 366 -13.43 16.50 -16.63
CA GLU A 366 -14.83 16.22 -16.39
C GLU A 366 -15.32 17.00 -15.19
N LYS A 367 -16.45 17.67 -15.40
CA LYS A 367 -17.10 18.51 -14.40
C LYS A 367 -18.34 17.81 -13.90
N ASP A 368 -18.50 17.84 -12.59
CA ASP A 368 -19.71 17.37 -11.94
C ASP A 368 -20.88 18.34 -12.17
N LYS A 369 -22.00 18.09 -11.49
CA LYS A 369 -23.20 18.93 -11.58
C LYS A 369 -23.00 20.35 -11.03
N GLU A 370 -21.99 20.56 -10.19
CA GLU A 370 -21.60 21.90 -9.69
C GLU A 370 -20.67 22.63 -10.67
N GLY A 371 -20.28 21.98 -11.77
CA GLY A 371 -19.40 22.54 -12.78
C GLY A 371 -17.92 22.50 -12.38
N LYS A 372 -17.55 21.66 -11.41
CA LYS A 372 -16.18 21.52 -10.89
C LYS A 372 -15.61 20.14 -11.16
N THR A 373 -14.31 20.11 -11.34
CA THR A 373 -13.50 18.89 -11.45
C THR A 373 -13.18 18.35 -10.05
N ILE A 374 -12.75 17.09 -9.96
CA ILE A 374 -12.29 16.49 -8.70
C ILE A 374 -11.14 17.32 -8.10
N LEU A 375 -10.18 17.73 -8.93
CA LEU A 375 -9.05 18.54 -8.49
C LEU A 375 -9.48 19.92 -7.97
N GLU A 376 -10.45 20.57 -8.63
CA GLU A 376 -11.00 21.86 -8.17
C GLU A 376 -11.64 21.73 -6.79
N HIS A 377 -12.38 20.65 -6.51
CA HIS A 377 -12.94 20.39 -5.17
C HIS A 377 -11.88 20.23 -4.10
N TYR A 378 -10.78 19.50 -4.38
CA TYR A 378 -9.67 19.40 -3.42
C TYR A 378 -9.04 20.77 -3.12
N ARG A 379 -8.91 21.64 -4.14
CA ARG A 379 -8.37 23.00 -3.96
C ARG A 379 -9.29 23.92 -3.16
N GLU A 380 -10.61 23.73 -3.21
CA GLU A 380 -11.54 24.53 -2.42
C GLU A 380 -11.37 24.36 -0.91
N LEU A 381 -10.90 23.20 -0.47
CA LEU A 381 -10.58 22.96 0.94
C LEU A 381 -9.41 23.84 1.43
N LEU A 382 -8.57 24.31 0.51
CA LEU A 382 -7.36 25.07 0.80
C LEU A 382 -7.60 26.59 0.89
N GLN A 383 -8.80 27.07 0.55
CA GLN A 383 -9.06 28.51 0.36
C GLN A 383 -8.94 29.39 1.64
N TYR A 384 -9.10 28.79 2.82
CA TYR A 384 -9.18 29.51 4.10
C TYR A 384 -7.90 29.38 4.95
N ASP A 385 -7.44 30.46 5.56
CA ASP A 385 -6.41 30.42 6.62
C ASP A 385 -7.08 30.19 7.98
N VAL A 386 -7.22 28.92 8.36
CA VAL A 386 -8.03 28.53 9.53
C VAL A 386 -7.30 28.86 10.84
N ASP A 387 -5.97 28.78 10.86
CA ASP A 387 -5.14 29.16 12.01
C ASP A 387 -5.32 30.65 12.36
N ALA A 388 -5.28 31.53 11.35
CA ALA A 388 -5.52 32.95 11.56
C ALA A 388 -6.94 33.23 12.11
N MET A 389 -7.95 32.46 11.68
CA MET A 389 -9.33 32.59 12.19
C MET A 389 -9.43 32.24 13.68
N GLY A 390 -8.85 31.12 14.11
CA GLY A 390 -8.83 30.69 15.51
C GLY A 390 -8.12 31.70 16.40
N LYS A 391 -6.92 32.13 15.98
CA LYS A 391 -6.12 33.14 16.69
C LYS A 391 -6.82 34.49 16.80
N ALA A 392 -7.52 34.93 15.76
CA ALA A 392 -8.25 36.20 15.79
C ALA A 392 -9.37 36.20 16.83
N VAL A 393 -10.13 35.10 16.93
CA VAL A 393 -11.22 34.92 17.90
C VAL A 393 -10.68 34.83 19.32
N GLN A 394 -9.66 34.00 19.55
CA GLN A 394 -9.00 33.86 20.85
C GLN A 394 -8.40 35.20 21.32
N SER A 395 -7.60 35.86 20.48
CA SER A 395 -6.89 37.10 20.83
C SER A 395 -7.81 38.25 21.23
N TYR A 396 -9.05 38.25 20.71
CA TYR A 396 -10.04 39.25 21.08
C TYR A 396 -10.86 38.84 22.31
N ASN A 397 -11.41 37.62 22.32
CA ASN A 397 -12.36 37.21 23.35
C ASN A 397 -11.69 36.85 24.67
N GLU A 398 -10.48 36.27 24.68
CA GLU A 398 -9.83 35.91 25.94
C GLU A 398 -9.60 37.13 26.86
N PRO A 399 -8.96 38.23 26.41
CA PRO A 399 -8.81 39.42 27.25
C PRO A 399 -10.16 40.04 27.66
N GLN A 400 -11.17 39.94 26.80
CA GLN A 400 -12.50 40.48 27.07
C GLN A 400 -13.23 39.66 28.16
N ILE A 401 -13.20 38.33 28.11
CA ILE A 401 -13.75 37.47 29.16
C ILE A 401 -13.03 37.73 30.49
N ARG A 402 -11.69 37.82 30.48
CA ARG A 402 -10.90 38.16 31.69
C ARG A 402 -11.31 39.50 32.29
N GLN A 403 -11.67 40.48 31.45
CA GLN A 403 -12.18 41.76 31.90
C GLN A 403 -13.57 41.62 32.56
N VAL A 404 -14.47 40.81 32.01
CA VAL A 404 -15.78 40.53 32.61
C VAL A 404 -15.63 39.81 33.95
N ILE A 405 -14.77 38.79 34.03
CA ILE A 405 -14.42 38.12 35.30
C ILE A 405 -13.92 39.14 36.32
N SER A 406 -12.98 39.99 35.93
CA SER A 406 -12.45 41.05 36.81
C SER A 406 -13.54 42.02 37.29
N MET A 407 -14.52 42.35 36.42
CA MET A 407 -15.67 43.19 36.81
C MET A 407 -16.59 42.50 37.82
N LEU A 408 -16.77 41.18 37.70
CA LEU A 408 -17.58 40.39 38.63
C LEU A 408 -16.88 40.23 39.98
N GLU A 409 -15.59 39.89 39.99
CA GLU A 409 -14.82 39.64 41.22
C GLU A 409 -14.53 40.93 42.02
N ASN A 410 -14.33 42.05 41.33
CA ASN A 410 -14.10 43.35 41.96
C ASN A 410 -15.40 44.16 42.16
N LEU A 411 -16.55 43.48 42.17
CA LEU A 411 -17.85 44.13 42.33
C LEU A 411 -17.92 44.92 43.65
N THR A 412 -18.27 46.20 43.53
CA THR A 412 -18.65 47.05 44.65
C THR A 412 -20.12 47.46 44.53
N TYR A 413 -20.72 47.82 45.66
CA TYR A 413 -22.07 48.38 45.73
C TYR A 413 -21.98 49.89 45.89
N GLY A 414 -22.38 50.64 44.88
CA GLY A 414 -22.44 52.09 45.02
C GLY A 414 -22.35 52.87 43.72
N GLY A 415 -22.88 54.09 43.70
CA GLY A 415 -22.80 54.95 42.53
C GLY A 415 -22.83 56.42 42.90
N THR A 416 -23.00 57.28 41.91
CA THR A 416 -23.17 58.71 42.14
C THR A 416 -24.63 59.01 42.46
N SER A 417 -24.89 59.66 43.60
CA SER A 417 -26.21 60.18 43.95
C SER A 417 -26.62 61.32 43.01
N ALA A 418 -27.91 61.67 42.99
CA ALA A 418 -28.42 62.85 42.27
C ALA A 418 -27.78 64.18 42.72
N SER A 419 -27.17 64.21 43.92
CA SER A 419 -26.43 65.34 44.47
C SER A 419 -24.93 65.36 44.12
N GLY A 420 -24.44 64.40 43.33
CA GLY A 420 -23.04 64.29 42.92
C GLY A 420 -22.12 63.57 43.92
N THR A 421 -22.67 63.01 44.99
CA THR A 421 -21.89 62.26 46.00
C THR A 421 -21.69 60.82 45.53
N SER A 422 -20.44 60.40 45.36
CA SER A 422 -20.13 58.99 45.06
C SER A 422 -20.14 58.17 46.35
N VAL A 423 -20.92 57.09 46.37
CA VAL A 423 -20.81 56.02 47.37
C VAL A 423 -20.20 54.84 46.66
N ASP A 424 -19.17 54.23 47.25
CA ASP A 424 -18.55 53.02 46.74
C ASP A 424 -18.27 52.12 47.94
N MET A 425 -19.02 51.01 48.05
CA MET A 425 -19.03 50.16 49.23
C MET A 425 -18.64 48.74 48.85
N SER A 426 -17.63 48.17 49.51
CA SER A 426 -17.31 46.74 49.34
C SER A 426 -18.46 45.87 49.84
N LEU A 427 -18.61 44.66 49.29
CA LEU A 427 -19.61 43.70 49.76
C LEU A 427 -19.49 43.42 51.28
N GLU A 428 -18.27 43.42 51.82
CA GLU A 428 -18.05 43.24 53.26
C GLU A 428 -18.57 44.43 54.08
N SER A 429 -18.38 45.66 53.60
CA SER A 429 -18.93 46.85 54.25
C SER A 429 -20.47 46.85 54.22
N LEU A 430 -21.05 46.31 53.14
CA LEU A 430 -22.49 46.18 52.94
C LEU A 430 -23.14 45.09 53.81
N LYS A 431 -22.38 44.07 54.20
CA LYS A 431 -22.80 43.06 55.19
C LYS A 431 -22.81 43.64 56.61
N ILE A 432 -21.87 44.53 56.91
CA ILE A 432 -21.69 45.05 58.26
C ILE A 432 -22.69 46.16 58.55
N LEU A 433 -22.83 47.15 57.65
CA LEU A 433 -23.70 48.34 57.80
C LEU A 433 -23.73 48.87 59.24
N ASP A 434 -22.55 49.15 59.79
CA ASP A 434 -22.34 49.52 61.19
C ASP A 434 -21.54 50.83 61.31
N GLY A 435 -21.72 51.53 62.43
CA GLY A 435 -21.12 52.83 62.74
C GLY A 435 -21.99 54.06 62.38
N GLN A 436 -21.47 55.25 62.73
CA GLN A 436 -22.18 56.53 62.64
C GLN A 436 -22.78 56.80 61.25
N GLY A 437 -24.10 56.93 61.20
CA GLY A 437 -24.92 57.20 60.02
C GLY A 437 -25.78 56.02 59.54
N TYR A 438 -25.59 54.81 60.09
CA TYR A 438 -26.39 53.62 59.76
C TYR A 438 -27.41 53.24 60.83
N GLU A 439 -27.43 53.92 61.97
CA GLU A 439 -28.27 53.57 63.11
C GLU A 439 -29.78 53.79 62.83
N ILE A 440 -30.64 53.02 63.51
CA ILE A 440 -32.10 53.16 63.41
C ILE A 440 -32.62 54.43 64.10
N ASP A 441 -31.94 54.89 65.15
CA ASP A 441 -32.30 56.06 65.94
C ASP A 441 -31.55 57.33 65.50
N LEU A 442 -30.91 57.30 64.33
CA LEU A 442 -30.09 58.42 63.80
C LEU A 442 -30.79 59.78 63.87
N GLU A 443 -32.07 59.85 63.50
CA GLU A 443 -32.82 61.11 63.51
C GLU A 443 -33.10 61.60 64.93
N VAL A 444 -33.37 60.68 65.87
CA VAL A 444 -33.51 60.98 67.30
C VAL A 444 -32.18 61.50 67.86
N LEU A 445 -31.07 60.81 67.56
CA LEU A 445 -29.72 61.21 67.96
C LEU A 445 -29.39 62.62 67.44
N ASN A 446 -29.63 62.88 66.16
CA ASN A 446 -29.37 64.18 65.54
C ASN A 446 -30.15 65.35 66.16
N ARG A 447 -31.36 65.12 66.68
CA ARG A 447 -32.15 66.13 67.41
C ARG A 447 -31.57 66.48 68.78
N THR A 448 -30.79 65.57 69.38
CA THR A 448 -30.17 65.78 70.71
C THR A 448 -28.81 66.49 70.66
N LEU A 449 -28.19 66.58 69.48
CA LEU A 449 -26.91 67.27 69.28
C LEU A 449 -27.12 68.80 69.28
N THR A 450 -26.68 69.50 70.33
CA THR A 450 -26.75 70.97 70.43
C THR A 450 -25.37 71.59 70.26
N GLY A 451 -25.13 72.26 69.13
CA GLY A 451 -23.85 72.93 68.82
C GLY A 451 -22.80 72.06 68.11
N GLU A 452 -23.08 70.77 67.88
CA GLU A 452 -22.24 69.84 67.09
C GLU A 452 -22.78 69.66 65.66
N ALA A 453 -21.93 69.19 64.74
CA ALA A 453 -22.33 68.92 63.36
C ALA A 453 -23.27 67.70 63.30
N ARG A 454 -24.35 67.79 62.50
CA ARG A 454 -25.30 66.68 62.28
C ARG A 454 -24.57 65.45 61.74
N ILE A 455 -24.85 64.27 62.29
CA ILE A 455 -24.33 63.00 61.81
C ILE A 455 -24.89 62.74 60.40
N PRO A 456 -24.04 62.51 59.39
CA PRO A 456 -24.48 62.23 58.02
C PRO A 456 -25.27 60.93 57.92
N ASP A 457 -26.35 60.95 57.14
CA ASP A 457 -27.18 59.77 56.89
C ASP A 457 -26.58 58.87 55.80
N LYS A 458 -25.66 58.01 56.21
CA LYS A 458 -24.96 57.07 55.33
C LYS A 458 -25.88 55.98 54.78
N LEU A 459 -26.88 55.55 55.55
CA LEU A 459 -27.87 54.56 55.07
C LEU A 459 -28.71 55.14 53.92
N SER A 460 -29.19 56.38 54.06
CA SER A 460 -29.93 57.06 53.01
C SER A 460 -29.08 57.27 51.77
N TYR A 461 -27.79 57.61 51.90
CA TYR A 461 -26.89 57.64 50.74
C TYR A 461 -26.76 56.27 50.07
N ALA A 462 -26.61 55.19 50.84
CA ALA A 462 -26.49 53.83 50.31
C ALA A 462 -27.77 53.32 49.61
N ALA A 463 -28.98 53.66 50.08
CA ALA A 463 -30.21 53.21 49.42
C ALA A 463 -30.57 54.04 48.17
N THR A 464 -30.20 55.32 48.17
CA THR A 464 -30.59 56.27 47.11
C THR A 464 -29.64 56.31 45.92
N VAL A 465 -28.46 55.68 46.01
CA VAL A 465 -27.58 55.54 44.85
C VAL A 465 -28.25 54.75 43.74
N SER A 466 -28.32 55.33 42.55
CA SER A 466 -29.01 54.77 41.38
C SER A 466 -28.07 54.18 40.32
N GLY A 467 -26.80 53.93 40.65
CA GLY A 467 -25.75 53.93 39.63
C GLY A 467 -25.07 52.60 39.30
N TYR A 468 -24.94 51.64 40.23
CA TYR A 468 -24.12 50.47 39.96
C TYR A 468 -24.95 49.33 39.39
N ARG A 469 -25.11 49.33 38.07
CA ARG A 469 -25.46 48.12 37.33
C ARG A 469 -24.24 47.72 36.54
N LEU A 470 -23.93 46.44 36.55
CA LEU A 470 -23.00 45.89 35.59
C LEU A 470 -23.65 45.94 34.21
N VAL A 471 -22.92 46.48 33.22
CA VAL A 471 -23.40 46.63 31.85
C VAL A 471 -22.30 46.14 30.92
N LEU A 472 -22.66 45.19 30.06
CA LEU A 472 -21.86 44.86 28.87
C LEU A 472 -22.15 45.93 27.81
N ASN A 473 -21.10 46.46 27.21
CA ASN A 473 -21.21 47.41 26.11
C ASN A 473 -20.57 46.82 24.86
N SER A 474 -20.80 47.46 23.71
CA SER A 474 -20.27 46.99 22.42
C SER A 474 -18.74 46.91 22.37
N GLU A 475 -18.02 47.56 23.28
CA GLU A 475 -16.56 47.52 23.35
C GLU A 475 -16.03 46.36 24.22
N ASN A 476 -16.86 45.81 25.11
CA ASN A 476 -16.49 44.80 26.12
C ASN A 476 -17.44 43.58 26.14
N GLU A 477 -18.11 43.27 25.03
CA GLU A 477 -18.93 42.06 24.89
C GLU A 477 -18.19 40.99 24.08
N PHE A 478 -18.47 39.73 24.40
CA PHE A 478 -18.00 38.57 23.63
C PHE A 478 -18.49 38.63 22.18
N ARG A 479 -17.61 38.26 21.25
CA ARG A 479 -17.88 38.22 19.82
C ARG A 479 -17.86 36.79 19.33
N THR A 480 -18.98 36.33 18.79
CA THR A 480 -19.08 34.99 18.19
C THR A 480 -18.10 34.84 17.03
N PHE A 481 -17.73 33.60 16.70
CA PHE A 481 -16.76 33.30 15.63
C PHE A 481 -17.08 34.02 14.30
N GLN A 482 -18.36 34.05 13.92
CA GLN A 482 -18.88 34.65 12.69
C GLN A 482 -19.15 36.16 12.77
N ASP A 483 -18.67 36.85 13.81
CA ASP A 483 -18.87 38.30 13.94
C ASP A 483 -18.07 39.07 12.87
N SER A 484 -18.68 40.11 12.30
CA SER A 484 -18.09 41.00 11.29
C SER A 484 -16.72 41.59 11.68
N ARG A 485 -16.39 41.65 12.98
CA ARG A 485 -15.05 42.07 13.45
C ARG A 485 -13.93 41.16 12.98
N PHE A 486 -14.24 39.89 12.66
CA PHE A 486 -13.30 38.91 12.15
C PHE A 486 -13.38 38.76 10.61
N GLN A 487 -13.95 39.75 9.90
CA GLN A 487 -14.04 39.72 8.44
C GLN A 487 -12.66 39.66 7.75
N ALA A 488 -11.62 40.25 8.35
CA ALA A 488 -10.26 40.24 7.79
C ALA A 488 -9.69 38.82 7.61
N THR A 489 -10.12 37.88 8.45
CA THR A 489 -9.76 36.46 8.42
C THR A 489 -10.84 35.58 7.82
N GLN A 490 -11.94 36.16 7.32
CA GLN A 490 -13.04 35.45 6.63
C GLN A 490 -13.82 34.43 7.50
N ASN A 491 -13.87 34.63 8.81
CA ASN A 491 -14.57 33.70 9.72
C ASN A 491 -16.06 33.53 9.39
N GLU A 492 -16.76 34.60 8.99
CA GLU A 492 -18.19 34.54 8.64
C GLU A 492 -18.45 33.59 7.47
N THR A 493 -17.66 33.69 6.39
CA THR A 493 -17.82 32.85 5.21
C THR A 493 -17.42 31.41 5.49
N PHE A 494 -16.34 31.19 6.26
CA PHE A 494 -15.94 29.84 6.66
C PHE A 494 -16.99 29.19 7.57
N TYR A 495 -17.51 29.93 8.55
CA TYR A 495 -18.59 29.44 9.41
C TYR A 495 -19.84 29.09 8.61
N ALA A 496 -20.23 29.90 7.61
CA ALA A 496 -21.36 29.60 6.76
C ALA A 496 -21.17 28.27 5.98
N VAL A 497 -19.93 27.98 5.56
CA VAL A 497 -19.57 26.68 4.95
C VAL A 497 -19.71 25.54 5.96
N LEU A 498 -19.12 25.67 7.14
CA LEU A 498 -19.26 24.64 8.20
C LEU A 498 -20.71 24.46 8.65
N GLU A 499 -21.49 25.54 8.72
CA GLU A 499 -22.90 25.51 9.08
C GLU A 499 -23.74 24.80 8.02
N GLN A 500 -23.44 25.02 6.73
CA GLN A 500 -24.03 24.23 5.65
C GLN A 500 -23.72 22.74 5.83
N PHE A 501 -22.50 22.40 6.25
CA PHE A 501 -22.05 21.02 6.37
C PHE A 501 -22.66 20.33 7.61
N TYR A 502 -22.69 20.99 8.77
CA TYR A 502 -22.86 20.29 10.04
C TYR A 502 -24.08 20.72 10.87
N ARG A 503 -24.78 21.82 10.52
CA ARG A 503 -25.91 22.32 11.34
C ARG A 503 -27.03 21.31 11.52
N THR A 504 -27.27 20.47 10.52
CA THR A 504 -28.21 19.36 10.60
C THR A 504 -27.46 18.10 11.02
N GLY A 505 -27.30 17.90 12.33
CA GLY A 505 -26.87 16.61 12.90
C GLY A 505 -27.78 15.41 12.56
N GLY A 506 -28.80 15.59 11.72
CA GLY A 506 -29.64 14.54 11.14
C GLY A 506 -29.14 14.01 9.79
N ASP A 507 -28.27 14.71 9.07
CA ASP A 507 -27.74 14.26 7.76
C ASP A 507 -26.30 13.73 7.84
N SER A 508 -25.54 13.98 8.93
CA SER A 508 -24.23 13.33 9.12
C SER A 508 -24.37 11.81 9.21
N GLY A 509 -25.43 11.32 9.87
CA GLY A 509 -25.74 9.90 9.93
C GLY A 509 -25.96 9.27 8.55
N LYS A 510 -26.34 10.06 7.53
CA LYS A 510 -26.46 9.59 6.16
C LYS A 510 -25.11 9.25 5.54
N LYS A 511 -24.11 10.11 5.77
CA LYS A 511 -22.74 9.88 5.31
C LYS A 511 -22.13 8.71 6.08
N ASP A 512 -22.25 8.70 7.42
CA ASP A 512 -21.75 7.62 8.27
C ASP A 512 -22.37 6.26 7.86
N ASN A 513 -23.68 6.21 7.59
CA ASN A 513 -24.37 5.00 7.09
C ASN A 513 -23.84 4.55 5.72
N LEU A 514 -23.54 5.50 4.84
CA LEU A 514 -22.98 5.21 3.51
C LEU A 514 -21.58 4.63 3.63
N GLU A 515 -20.70 5.26 4.41
CA GLU A 515 -19.31 4.82 4.63
C GLU A 515 -19.30 3.42 5.26
N SER A 516 -19.99 3.21 6.37
CA SER A 516 -20.11 1.88 6.99
C SER A 516 -20.75 0.85 6.05
N GLY A 517 -21.71 1.27 5.22
CA GLY A 517 -22.32 0.41 4.20
C GLY A 517 -21.33 -0.01 3.11
N LEU A 518 -20.50 0.92 2.63
CA LEU A 518 -19.46 0.68 1.63
C LEU A 518 -18.30 -0.13 2.20
N GLU A 519 -17.89 0.10 3.45
CA GLU A 519 -16.93 -0.73 4.18
C GLU A 519 -17.41 -2.19 4.23
N ASN A 520 -18.68 -2.44 4.58
CA ASN A 520 -19.23 -3.78 4.57
C ASN A 520 -19.21 -4.42 3.16
N ILE A 521 -19.49 -3.64 2.11
CA ILE A 521 -19.35 -4.09 0.72
C ILE A 521 -17.89 -4.44 0.39
N LEU A 522 -16.94 -3.60 0.78
CA LEU A 522 -15.51 -3.81 0.55
C LEU A 522 -15.00 -5.06 1.29
N GLY A 523 -15.40 -5.27 2.54
CA GLY A 523 -15.13 -6.52 3.27
C GLY A 523 -15.76 -7.74 2.60
N SER A 524 -16.94 -7.61 2.00
CA SER A 524 -17.59 -8.67 1.23
C SER A 524 -16.87 -8.96 -0.10
N ILE A 525 -16.40 -7.93 -0.81
CA ILE A 525 -15.54 -8.04 -2.00
C ILE A 525 -14.24 -8.78 -1.64
N GLN A 526 -13.58 -8.38 -0.53
CA GLN A 526 -12.39 -9.04 -0.02
C GLN A 526 -12.67 -10.52 0.28
N SER A 527 -13.75 -10.81 1.01
CA SER A 527 -14.16 -12.18 1.33
C SER A 527 -14.39 -13.02 0.06
N LYS A 528 -15.06 -12.46 -0.96
CA LYS A 528 -15.25 -13.13 -2.24
C LYS A 528 -13.92 -13.42 -2.94
N PHE A 529 -13.03 -12.44 -2.99
CA PHE A 529 -11.69 -12.63 -3.56
C PHE A 529 -10.89 -13.72 -2.82
N THR A 530 -10.89 -13.71 -1.48
CA THR A 530 -10.19 -14.74 -0.69
C THR A 530 -10.75 -16.15 -0.92
N THR A 531 -12.04 -16.28 -1.23
CA THR A 531 -12.63 -17.56 -1.65
C THR A 531 -12.01 -18.03 -2.97
N PHE A 532 -11.74 -17.12 -3.91
CA PHE A 532 -11.02 -17.43 -5.14
C PHE A 532 -9.52 -17.70 -4.92
N LEU A 533 -8.96 -17.42 -3.74
CA LEU A 533 -7.60 -17.84 -3.39
C LEU A 533 -7.54 -19.28 -2.87
N GLU A 534 -8.68 -19.99 -2.80
CA GLU A 534 -8.71 -21.43 -2.60
C GLU A 534 -8.43 -22.13 -3.93
N PHE A 535 -7.29 -22.83 -4.01
CA PHE A 535 -6.83 -23.52 -5.21
C PHE A 535 -6.77 -25.03 -5.01
N ASP A 536 -7.26 -25.76 -6.02
CA ASP A 536 -7.14 -27.20 -6.15
C ASP A 536 -6.57 -27.59 -7.53
N PRO A 537 -5.28 -27.31 -7.82
CA PRO A 537 -4.66 -27.65 -9.09
C PRO A 537 -4.61 -29.17 -9.28
N LEU A 538 -4.81 -29.67 -10.49
CA LEU A 538 -4.84 -31.12 -10.76
C LEU A 538 -3.50 -31.82 -10.45
N GLY A 539 -2.38 -31.12 -10.58
CA GLY A 539 -1.03 -31.59 -10.22
C GLY A 539 -0.81 -31.79 -8.71
N ALA A 540 0.45 -31.98 -8.32
CA ALA A 540 0.87 -31.99 -6.93
C ALA A 540 0.70 -30.60 -6.29
N THR A 541 0.49 -30.57 -4.98
CA THR A 541 0.44 -29.32 -4.21
C THR A 541 1.72 -29.05 -3.44
N LYS A 542 2.53 -30.08 -3.20
CA LYS A 542 3.74 -29.99 -2.37
C LYS A 542 4.88 -30.84 -2.93
N TYR A 543 6.09 -30.40 -2.67
CA TYR A 543 7.31 -31.16 -2.93
C TYR A 543 8.20 -31.05 -1.69
N ASN A 544 8.47 -32.19 -1.07
CA ASN A 544 9.14 -32.23 0.24
C ASN A 544 10.55 -32.80 0.08
N ASN A 545 11.50 -31.95 -0.32
CA ASN A 545 12.91 -32.32 -0.53
C ASN A 545 13.88 -31.69 0.48
N GLY A 546 13.36 -31.01 1.51
CA GLY A 546 14.18 -30.26 2.46
C GLY A 546 14.70 -28.92 1.95
N ALA A 547 14.27 -28.44 0.77
CA ALA A 547 14.55 -27.08 0.31
C ALA A 547 13.77 -26.05 1.14
N GLU A 548 14.42 -24.92 1.42
CA GLU A 548 13.75 -23.76 2.01
C GLU A 548 12.87 -23.10 0.94
N SER A 549 11.70 -22.60 1.36
CA SER A 549 10.82 -21.80 0.49
C SER A 549 11.60 -20.58 -0.03
N ALA A 550 11.60 -20.37 -1.34
CA ALA A 550 12.16 -19.14 -1.88
C ALA A 550 11.33 -17.94 -1.38
N GLY A 551 12.00 -16.83 -1.07
CA GLY A 551 11.32 -15.62 -0.58
C GLY A 551 10.19 -15.18 -1.51
N TYR A 552 9.06 -14.82 -0.91
CA TYR A 552 7.85 -14.35 -1.57
C TYR A 552 8.13 -13.14 -2.47
N GLN A 553 7.78 -13.22 -3.75
CA GLN A 553 8.02 -12.17 -4.76
C GLN A 553 6.72 -11.45 -5.18
N GLY A 554 5.55 -11.91 -4.72
CA GLY A 554 4.23 -11.38 -5.08
C GLY A 554 3.72 -10.26 -4.17
N THR A 555 2.44 -9.90 -4.35
CA THR A 555 1.65 -9.03 -3.47
C THR A 555 0.53 -9.85 -2.83
N ASP A 556 0.19 -9.57 -1.57
CA ASP A 556 -0.94 -10.15 -0.86
C ASP A 556 -2.21 -9.28 -0.95
N PHE A 557 -2.21 -8.29 -1.85
CA PHE A 557 -3.35 -7.42 -2.15
C PHE A 557 -4.63 -8.21 -2.41
N GLY A 558 -5.72 -7.80 -1.77
CA GLY A 558 -7.00 -8.51 -1.76
C GLY A 558 -7.14 -9.55 -0.64
N SER A 559 -6.04 -9.96 0.01
CA SER A 559 -6.07 -10.93 1.12
C SER A 559 -5.48 -10.43 2.43
N ALA A 560 -4.71 -9.34 2.39
CA ALA A 560 -4.19 -8.64 3.56
C ALA A 560 -5.09 -7.49 4.01
N GLY A 561 -4.93 -7.09 5.28
CA GLY A 561 -5.72 -6.05 5.92
C GLY A 561 -7.19 -6.44 6.16
N ASP A 562 -7.95 -5.53 6.76
CA ASP A 562 -9.39 -5.63 6.92
C ASP A 562 -10.07 -4.56 6.04
N TRP A 563 -10.60 -4.97 4.89
CA TRP A 563 -11.22 -4.03 3.96
C TRP A 563 -12.57 -3.51 4.45
N GLY A 564 -13.16 -4.16 5.46
CA GLY A 564 -14.39 -3.71 6.11
C GLY A 564 -14.18 -2.76 7.27
N SER A 565 -12.94 -2.31 7.50
CA SER A 565 -12.62 -1.28 8.47
C SER A 565 -12.52 0.10 7.81
N GLU A 566 -12.67 1.15 8.62
CA GLU A 566 -12.47 2.56 8.23
C GLU A 566 -11.13 2.72 7.50
N ASP A 567 -11.17 3.29 6.29
CA ASP A 567 -10.05 3.44 5.35
C ASP A 567 -9.32 2.16 4.92
N GLY A 568 -9.67 0.98 5.42
CA GLY A 568 -8.88 -0.25 5.28
C GLY A 568 -8.64 -0.68 3.84
N ALA A 569 -9.66 -0.65 2.97
CA ALA A 569 -9.48 -0.97 1.56
C ALA A 569 -8.65 0.08 0.81
N THR A 570 -8.82 1.35 1.16
CA THR A 570 -8.08 2.48 0.58
C THR A 570 -6.60 2.39 0.91
N GLU A 571 -6.26 2.13 2.18
CA GLU A 571 -4.88 1.91 2.65
C GLU A 571 -4.24 0.71 1.94
N GLN A 572 -4.94 -0.43 1.86
CA GLN A 572 -4.42 -1.62 1.19
C GLN A 572 -4.19 -1.38 -0.32
N ALA A 573 -5.08 -0.64 -0.98
CA ALA A 573 -4.89 -0.26 -2.38
C ALA A 573 -3.69 0.68 -2.56
N GLN A 574 -3.56 1.69 -1.71
CA GLN A 574 -2.43 2.63 -1.72
C GLN A 574 -1.09 1.90 -1.52
N ASP A 575 -1.00 1.03 -0.50
CA ASP A 575 0.21 0.25 -0.18
C ASP A 575 0.60 -0.68 -1.34
N ALA A 576 -0.37 -1.36 -1.95
CA ALA A 576 -0.13 -2.24 -3.08
C ALA A 576 0.39 -1.48 -4.31
N LEU A 577 -0.15 -0.28 -4.57
CA LEU A 577 0.29 0.59 -5.68
C LEU A 577 1.67 1.23 -5.43
N ASN A 578 2.04 1.46 -4.17
CA ASN A 578 3.37 1.95 -3.77
C ASN A 578 4.46 0.87 -3.81
N SER A 579 4.09 -0.39 -4.04
CA SER A 579 5.03 -1.50 -3.94
C SER A 579 6.16 -1.42 -4.99
N ASN A 580 7.31 -2.02 -4.66
CA ASN A 580 8.48 -2.10 -5.55
C ASN A 580 8.19 -2.75 -6.92
N LEU A 581 7.04 -3.38 -7.07
CA LEU A 581 6.56 -4.00 -8.30
C LEU A 581 6.60 -3.05 -9.50
N PHE A 582 5.97 -1.88 -9.41
CA PHE A 582 5.89 -0.93 -10.51
C PHE A 582 7.25 -0.30 -10.82
N SER A 583 8.15 -0.25 -9.84
CA SER A 583 9.54 0.14 -10.10
C SER A 583 10.31 -0.88 -10.95
N ARG A 584 10.01 -2.19 -10.84
CA ARG A 584 10.61 -3.25 -11.67
C ARG A 584 10.11 -3.19 -13.12
N LEU A 585 8.85 -2.80 -13.33
CA LEU A 585 8.29 -2.55 -14.67
C LEU A 585 9.06 -1.46 -15.44
N SER A 586 9.58 -0.42 -14.76
CA SER A 586 10.37 0.64 -15.41
C SER A 586 11.66 0.14 -16.06
N ASN A 587 12.26 -0.94 -15.53
CA ASN A 587 13.55 -1.46 -16.03
C ASN A 587 13.36 -2.53 -17.11
N LEU A 588 12.11 -2.95 -17.36
CA LEU A 588 11.78 -4.09 -18.20
C LEU A 588 12.17 -3.90 -19.68
N ALA A 589 12.00 -2.68 -20.22
CA ALA A 589 12.20 -2.41 -21.64
C ALA A 589 13.65 -2.64 -22.11
N GLY A 590 14.64 -2.47 -21.22
CA GLY A 590 16.06 -2.68 -21.52
C GLY A 590 16.45 -4.17 -21.58
N ASP A 591 15.82 -5.00 -20.76
CA ASP A 591 16.22 -6.40 -20.53
C ASP A 591 15.26 -7.42 -21.17
N ALA A 592 14.08 -6.98 -21.62
CA ALA A 592 13.05 -7.87 -22.17
C ALA A 592 13.54 -8.62 -23.42
N ALA A 593 14.21 -7.93 -24.35
CA ALA A 593 14.66 -8.52 -25.62
C ALA A 593 15.52 -9.78 -25.41
N ASP A 594 16.38 -9.74 -24.41
CA ASP A 594 17.29 -10.83 -24.06
C ASP A 594 16.55 -12.04 -23.45
N LYS A 595 15.36 -11.83 -22.86
CA LYS A 595 14.59 -12.86 -22.15
C LYS A 595 13.40 -13.41 -22.95
N LEU A 596 12.97 -12.73 -24.02
CA LEU A 596 11.77 -13.10 -24.78
C LEU A 596 11.76 -14.56 -25.25
N LEU A 597 12.92 -15.10 -25.68
CA LEU A 597 13.02 -16.49 -26.12
C LEU A 597 12.85 -17.49 -24.98
N LEU A 598 13.51 -17.26 -23.84
CA LEU A 598 13.38 -18.10 -22.63
C LEU A 598 11.95 -18.05 -22.11
N LEU A 599 11.38 -16.87 -22.01
CA LEU A 599 10.02 -16.68 -21.55
C LEU A 599 9.01 -17.35 -22.47
N THR A 600 9.15 -17.20 -23.79
CA THR A 600 8.27 -17.87 -24.76
C THR A 600 8.39 -19.37 -24.61
N TYR A 601 9.61 -19.90 -24.51
CA TYR A 601 9.81 -21.31 -24.26
C TYR A 601 9.09 -21.76 -22.98
N ASP A 602 9.27 -21.06 -21.86
CA ASP A 602 8.65 -21.42 -20.59
C ASP A 602 7.12 -21.41 -20.70
N THR A 603 6.52 -20.37 -21.28
CA THR A 603 5.05 -20.23 -21.35
C THR A 603 4.38 -21.20 -22.31
N GLU A 604 5.14 -21.75 -23.25
CA GLU A 604 4.67 -22.79 -24.16
C GLU A 604 5.07 -24.22 -23.72
N MET A 605 5.98 -24.38 -22.76
CA MET A 605 6.41 -25.70 -22.26
C MET A 605 5.74 -26.12 -20.96
N PHE A 606 5.25 -25.16 -20.17
CA PHE A 606 4.69 -25.41 -18.85
C PHE A 606 3.26 -24.90 -18.71
N SER A 607 2.52 -25.55 -17.83
CA SER A 607 1.12 -25.23 -17.53
C SER A 607 0.95 -24.06 -16.57
N CYS A 608 -0.14 -23.31 -16.72
CA CYS A 608 -0.67 -22.39 -15.72
C CYS A 608 -1.97 -22.92 -15.13
N TYR A 609 -2.51 -22.25 -14.11
CA TYR A 609 -3.74 -22.65 -13.47
C TYR A 609 -4.92 -22.84 -14.43
N ALA A 610 -5.03 -21.96 -15.43
CA ALA A 610 -6.10 -22.00 -16.44
C ALA A 610 -5.84 -23.00 -17.58
N THR A 611 -4.77 -23.81 -17.53
CA THR A 611 -4.46 -24.77 -18.59
C THR A 611 -5.53 -25.85 -18.66
N ASN A 612 -6.11 -26.01 -19.85
CA ASN A 612 -7.29 -26.84 -20.16
C ASN A 612 -8.57 -26.44 -19.38
N SER A 613 -8.62 -25.22 -18.83
CA SER A 613 -9.84 -24.69 -18.20
C SER A 613 -10.82 -24.17 -19.26
N GLY A 614 -12.10 -24.50 -19.09
CA GLY A 614 -13.15 -24.12 -20.04
C GLY A 614 -13.30 -25.05 -21.24
N GLU A 615 -12.39 -26.02 -21.42
CA GLU A 615 -12.46 -27.03 -22.48
C GLU A 615 -13.51 -28.12 -22.17
N THR A 616 -14.23 -28.59 -23.20
CA THR A 616 -15.14 -29.74 -23.08
C THR A 616 -14.36 -31.06 -23.20
N GLU A 617 -14.91 -32.20 -22.72
CA GLU A 617 -14.25 -33.52 -22.81
C GLU A 617 -13.79 -33.93 -24.24
N ASP A 618 -14.34 -33.28 -25.28
CA ASP A 618 -14.04 -33.54 -26.69
C ASP A 618 -12.96 -32.61 -27.29
N GLU A 619 -12.47 -31.59 -26.57
CA GLU A 619 -11.42 -30.69 -27.05
C GLU A 619 -10.01 -31.24 -26.80
N PRO A 620 -9.06 -31.01 -27.72
CA PRO A 620 -7.69 -31.48 -27.55
C PRO A 620 -7.00 -30.67 -26.44
N LEU A 621 -6.40 -31.37 -25.49
CA LEU A 621 -5.60 -30.76 -24.42
C LEU A 621 -4.53 -29.82 -25.00
N GLU A 622 -4.25 -28.73 -24.31
CA GLU A 622 -3.11 -27.87 -24.61
C GLU A 622 -1.81 -28.69 -24.66
N GLU A 623 -1.06 -28.53 -25.76
CA GLU A 623 0.19 -29.23 -25.99
C GLU A 623 1.38 -28.28 -25.83
N ASN A 624 2.51 -28.84 -25.39
CA ASN A 624 3.76 -28.10 -25.38
C ASN A 624 4.36 -27.93 -26.80
N MET A 625 5.48 -27.21 -26.93
CA MET A 625 6.11 -26.96 -28.25
C MET A 625 6.57 -28.22 -28.99
N ASN A 626 6.62 -29.38 -28.33
CA ASN A 626 6.93 -30.69 -28.91
C ASN A 626 5.69 -31.52 -29.24
N GLY A 627 4.48 -30.98 -29.04
CA GLY A 627 3.22 -31.71 -29.26
C GLY A 627 2.92 -32.72 -28.14
N ILE A 628 3.43 -32.49 -26.93
CA ILE A 628 3.15 -33.33 -25.77
C ILE A 628 2.02 -32.67 -24.96
N PRO A 629 0.90 -33.38 -24.71
CA PRO A 629 -0.20 -32.85 -23.91
C PRO A 629 0.24 -32.49 -22.50
N LEU A 630 -0.08 -31.27 -22.07
CA LEU A 630 0.15 -30.81 -20.70
C LEU A 630 -0.88 -31.48 -19.78
N SER A 631 -0.38 -32.28 -18.84
CA SER A 631 -1.21 -33.05 -17.91
C SER A 631 -0.41 -33.58 -16.73
N VAL A 632 -1.08 -34.16 -15.73
CA VAL A 632 -0.43 -34.80 -14.57
C VAL A 632 0.50 -35.97 -14.93
N ASP A 633 0.35 -36.55 -16.13
CA ASP A 633 1.23 -37.62 -16.65
C ASP A 633 2.67 -37.12 -16.85
N VAL A 634 2.82 -35.88 -17.34
CA VAL A 634 4.13 -35.29 -17.63
C VAL A 634 4.50 -34.27 -16.56
N ASN A 635 3.58 -33.38 -16.20
CA ASN A 635 3.80 -32.21 -15.37
C ASN A 635 3.49 -32.50 -13.91
N TYR A 636 4.51 -32.53 -13.05
CA TYR A 636 4.34 -32.81 -11.62
C TYR A 636 3.48 -31.72 -10.96
N TYR A 637 3.79 -30.46 -11.25
CA TYR A 637 3.07 -29.29 -10.77
C TYR A 637 2.00 -28.80 -11.75
N PHE A 638 1.40 -29.70 -12.54
CA PHE A 638 0.36 -29.35 -13.50
C PHE A 638 -0.67 -28.38 -12.91
N GLN A 639 -0.93 -27.27 -13.63
CA GLN A 639 -1.73 -26.12 -13.21
C GLN A 639 -1.12 -25.22 -12.12
N SER A 640 0.21 -25.21 -11.96
CA SER A 640 0.92 -24.28 -11.07
C SER A 640 2.38 -24.00 -11.50
N GLU A 641 2.81 -24.45 -12.69
CA GLU A 641 4.22 -24.41 -13.07
C GLU A 641 4.70 -23.00 -13.42
N LEU A 642 3.94 -22.27 -14.24
CA LEU A 642 4.26 -20.88 -14.57
C LEU A 642 4.19 -19.97 -13.34
N GLU A 643 3.29 -20.24 -12.41
CA GLU A 643 3.19 -19.54 -11.14
C GLU A 643 4.40 -19.80 -10.25
N TYR A 644 4.96 -21.02 -10.28
CA TYR A 644 6.24 -21.32 -9.65
C TYR A 644 7.39 -20.56 -10.31
N LEU A 645 7.43 -20.49 -11.65
CA LEU A 645 8.47 -19.71 -12.34
C LEU A 645 8.46 -18.24 -11.91
N TYR A 646 7.28 -17.67 -11.65
CA TYR A 646 7.14 -16.31 -11.13
C TYR A 646 7.49 -16.17 -9.64
N ASN A 647 6.81 -16.89 -8.75
CA ASN A 647 6.93 -16.69 -7.31
C ASN A 647 8.14 -17.45 -6.70
N GLY A 648 8.40 -18.67 -7.17
CA GLY A 648 9.58 -19.46 -6.82
C GLY A 648 9.43 -20.40 -5.62
N ASP A 649 8.23 -20.55 -5.04
CA ASP A 649 8.03 -21.48 -3.92
C ASP A 649 7.93 -22.93 -4.44
N LEU A 650 9.06 -23.62 -4.50
CA LEU A 650 9.10 -25.02 -4.95
C LEU A 650 8.38 -25.97 -3.98
N THR A 651 8.14 -25.55 -2.72
CA THR A 651 7.60 -26.43 -1.68
C THR A 651 6.08 -26.49 -1.69
N ASN A 652 5.42 -25.46 -2.21
CA ASN A 652 3.97 -25.30 -2.13
C ASN A 652 3.38 -24.56 -3.34
N ALA A 653 2.70 -25.31 -4.21
CA ALA A 653 2.02 -24.79 -5.40
C ALA A 653 0.97 -23.72 -5.06
N ARG A 654 0.21 -23.89 -3.96
CA ARG A 654 -0.85 -22.95 -3.58
C ARG A 654 -0.31 -21.58 -3.21
N ASN A 655 0.91 -21.50 -2.66
CA ASN A 655 1.54 -20.22 -2.38
C ASN A 655 1.86 -19.46 -3.67
N ASN A 656 2.33 -20.16 -4.70
CA ASN A 656 2.58 -19.59 -6.02
C ASN A 656 1.28 -19.08 -6.67
N LEU A 657 0.22 -19.89 -6.64
CA LEU A 657 -1.09 -19.53 -7.18
C LEU A 657 -1.69 -18.30 -6.50
N LYS A 658 -1.58 -18.21 -5.16
CA LYS A 658 -2.03 -17.04 -4.39
C LYS A 658 -1.25 -15.77 -4.78
N ALA A 659 0.07 -15.88 -4.90
CA ALA A 659 0.93 -14.76 -5.26
C ALA A 659 0.60 -14.20 -6.66
N VAL A 660 0.45 -15.08 -7.65
CA VAL A 660 0.10 -14.67 -9.02
C VAL A 660 -1.31 -14.11 -9.09
N THR A 661 -2.29 -14.75 -8.44
CA THR A 661 -3.68 -14.31 -8.53
C THR A 661 -3.91 -12.95 -7.87
N SER A 662 -3.24 -12.68 -6.75
CA SER A 662 -3.23 -11.36 -6.11
C SER A 662 -2.54 -10.30 -6.97
N MET A 663 -1.50 -10.69 -7.72
CA MET A 663 -0.84 -9.83 -8.69
C MET A 663 -1.74 -9.52 -9.92
N ILE A 664 -2.46 -10.51 -10.46
CA ILE A 664 -3.47 -10.30 -11.49
C ILE A 664 -4.54 -9.33 -10.99
N PHE A 665 -5.04 -9.55 -9.77
CA PHE A 665 -6.05 -8.71 -9.15
C PHE A 665 -5.62 -7.24 -9.03
N LEU A 666 -4.39 -6.98 -8.59
CA LEU A 666 -3.84 -5.62 -8.52
C LEU A 666 -3.79 -4.93 -9.89
N VAL A 667 -3.33 -5.65 -10.93
CA VAL A 667 -3.27 -5.11 -12.29
C VAL A 667 -4.68 -4.86 -12.84
N ARG A 668 -5.63 -5.78 -12.62
CA ARG A 668 -7.04 -5.60 -13.00
C ARG A 668 -7.66 -4.40 -12.29
N PHE A 669 -7.36 -4.22 -11.01
CA PHE A 669 -7.81 -3.05 -10.25
C PHE A 669 -7.37 -1.74 -10.91
N VAL A 670 -6.09 -1.61 -11.33
CA VAL A 670 -5.62 -0.40 -12.01
C VAL A 670 -6.41 -0.15 -13.30
N PHE A 671 -6.56 -1.16 -14.16
CA PHE A 671 -7.32 -1.00 -15.41
C PHE A 671 -8.80 -0.67 -15.17
N ASN A 672 -9.44 -1.34 -14.22
CA ASN A 672 -10.85 -1.13 -13.92
C ASN A 672 -11.09 0.23 -13.24
N TYR A 673 -10.15 0.70 -12.42
CA TYR A 673 -10.24 2.04 -11.83
C TYR A 673 -10.11 3.14 -12.89
N ILE A 674 -9.19 2.99 -13.85
CA ILE A 674 -9.10 3.92 -15.01
C ILE A 674 -10.39 3.89 -15.82
N ALA A 675 -10.86 2.69 -16.18
CA ALA A 675 -12.04 2.51 -17.00
C ALA A 675 -13.30 3.08 -16.32
N SER A 676 -13.37 3.01 -14.99
CA SER A 676 -14.51 3.50 -14.20
C SER A 676 -14.88 4.97 -14.48
N PHE A 677 -13.94 5.80 -14.93
CA PHE A 677 -14.20 7.20 -15.31
C PHE A 677 -15.03 7.34 -16.59
N ASN A 678 -15.12 6.28 -17.39
CA ASN A 678 -15.87 6.23 -18.64
C ASN A 678 -17.06 5.27 -18.61
N ILE A 679 -17.40 4.69 -17.46
CA ILE A 679 -18.57 3.81 -17.31
C ILE A 679 -19.75 4.64 -16.79
N ASP A 680 -20.84 4.75 -17.56
CA ASP A 680 -21.98 5.61 -17.21
C ASP A 680 -22.63 5.15 -15.90
N GLU A 681 -22.71 3.84 -15.67
CA GLU A 681 -23.27 3.28 -14.44
C GLU A 681 -22.45 3.65 -13.20
N VAL A 682 -21.11 3.57 -13.28
CA VAL A 682 -20.23 4.00 -12.19
C VAL A 682 -20.41 5.49 -11.96
N ASN A 683 -20.28 6.30 -13.00
CA ASN A 683 -20.41 7.76 -12.90
C ASN A 683 -21.81 8.18 -12.40
N ALA A 684 -22.87 7.47 -12.77
CA ALA A 684 -24.22 7.72 -12.27
C ALA A 684 -24.33 7.45 -10.76
N THR A 685 -23.76 6.34 -10.28
CA THR A 685 -23.76 5.97 -8.86
C THR A 685 -22.90 6.92 -8.04
N VAL A 686 -21.69 7.26 -8.51
CA VAL A 686 -20.80 8.26 -7.92
C VAL A 686 -21.50 9.62 -7.82
N ASN A 687 -22.11 10.08 -8.91
CA ASN A 687 -22.81 11.37 -8.93
C ASN A 687 -24.08 11.38 -8.09
N MET A 688 -24.77 10.24 -7.95
CA MET A 688 -25.89 10.08 -7.04
C MET A 688 -25.43 10.34 -5.60
N VAL A 689 -24.34 9.70 -5.16
CA VAL A 689 -23.74 9.92 -3.83
C VAL A 689 -23.29 11.37 -3.65
N LYS A 690 -22.54 11.94 -4.61
CA LYS A 690 -22.12 13.35 -4.56
C LYS A 690 -23.32 14.30 -4.44
N THR A 691 -24.39 14.07 -5.20
CA THR A 691 -25.63 14.87 -5.11
C THR A 691 -26.32 14.71 -3.75
N SER A 692 -26.42 13.47 -3.29
CA SER A 692 -27.04 13.05 -2.04
C SER A 692 -26.34 13.64 -0.80
N LEU A 693 -25.04 13.88 -0.91
CA LEU A 693 -24.17 14.50 0.08
C LEU A 693 -23.74 15.92 -0.29
N SER A 694 -24.42 16.60 -1.22
CA SER A 694 -24.05 17.98 -1.65
C SER A 694 -24.02 18.99 -0.50
N TRP A 695 -24.73 18.71 0.60
CA TRP A 695 -24.63 19.48 1.83
C TRP A 695 -23.21 19.45 2.43
N ALA A 696 -22.41 18.41 2.19
CA ALA A 696 -21.02 18.27 2.65
C ALA A 696 -20.00 18.97 1.74
N GLY A 697 -20.46 19.60 0.64
CA GLY A 697 -19.63 20.31 -0.31
C GLY A 697 -18.48 19.45 -0.87
N PRO A 698 -17.22 19.92 -0.83
CA PRO A 698 -16.08 19.21 -1.41
C PRO A 698 -15.81 17.83 -0.76
N PHE A 699 -16.28 17.59 0.47
CA PHE A 699 -16.16 16.28 1.14
C PHE A 699 -17.07 15.20 0.53
N ALA A 700 -18.13 15.60 -0.18
CA ALA A 700 -19.00 14.67 -0.92
C ALA A 700 -18.24 13.94 -2.04
N VAL A 701 -17.15 14.54 -2.53
CA VAL A 701 -16.31 13.95 -3.58
C VAL A 701 -15.69 12.65 -3.07
N VAL A 702 -15.06 12.67 -1.89
CA VAL A 702 -14.38 11.50 -1.31
C VAL A 702 -15.34 10.32 -1.15
N ALA A 703 -16.53 10.55 -0.60
CA ALA A 703 -17.54 9.50 -0.48
C ALA A 703 -17.97 8.92 -1.84
N GLY A 704 -18.08 9.77 -2.87
CA GLY A 704 -18.33 9.31 -4.23
C GLY A 704 -17.15 8.51 -4.81
N GLU A 705 -15.91 8.90 -4.52
CA GLU A 705 -14.72 8.20 -4.99
C GLU A 705 -14.50 6.86 -4.25
N LEU A 706 -14.99 6.72 -3.01
CA LEU A 706 -15.06 5.43 -2.31
C LEU A 706 -15.99 4.44 -3.03
N VAL A 707 -17.12 4.91 -3.58
CA VAL A 707 -18.00 4.07 -4.44
C VAL A 707 -17.24 3.61 -5.68
N ARG A 708 -16.51 4.52 -6.34
CA ARG A 708 -15.70 4.21 -7.53
C ARG A 708 -14.65 3.13 -7.20
N LEU A 709 -13.96 3.27 -6.06
CA LEU A 709 -13.01 2.29 -5.55
C LEU A 709 -13.69 0.92 -5.35
N ALA A 710 -14.81 0.87 -4.63
CA ALA A 710 -15.55 -0.37 -4.39
C ALA A 710 -16.00 -1.05 -5.69
N MET A 711 -16.52 -0.29 -6.66
CA MET A 711 -16.95 -0.83 -7.94
C MET A 711 -15.78 -1.36 -8.78
N ALA A 712 -14.65 -0.65 -8.81
CA ALA A 712 -13.45 -1.11 -9.51
C ALA A 712 -12.85 -2.38 -8.88
N LEU A 713 -12.84 -2.49 -7.56
CA LEU A 713 -12.40 -3.70 -6.85
C LEU A 713 -13.37 -4.87 -7.11
N GLY A 714 -14.68 -4.63 -7.06
CA GLY A 714 -15.70 -5.63 -7.36
C GLY A 714 -15.60 -6.17 -8.78
N GLU A 715 -15.43 -5.30 -9.79
CA GLU A 715 -15.20 -5.71 -11.18
C GLU A 715 -13.92 -6.54 -11.32
N SER A 716 -12.87 -6.18 -10.58
CA SER A 716 -11.60 -6.91 -10.61
C SER A 716 -11.72 -8.31 -10.03
N VAL A 717 -12.63 -8.53 -9.07
CA VAL A 717 -12.96 -9.86 -8.54
C VAL A 717 -13.66 -10.72 -9.60
N ILE A 718 -14.60 -10.15 -10.36
CA ILE A 718 -15.26 -10.83 -11.49
C ILE A 718 -14.21 -11.21 -12.55
N ASP A 719 -13.33 -10.28 -12.91
CA ASP A 719 -12.27 -10.50 -13.89
C ASP A 719 -11.34 -11.64 -13.49
N VAL A 720 -10.89 -11.68 -12.23
CA VAL A 720 -10.03 -12.75 -11.73
C VAL A 720 -10.75 -14.10 -11.77
N SER A 721 -12.05 -14.15 -11.44
CA SER A 721 -12.82 -15.39 -11.55
C SER A 721 -12.84 -15.91 -12.98
N ARG A 722 -13.21 -15.05 -13.93
CA ARG A 722 -13.25 -15.39 -15.37
C ARG A 722 -11.89 -15.86 -15.89
N LEU A 723 -10.81 -15.15 -15.55
CA LEU A 723 -9.45 -15.53 -15.94
C LEU A 723 -9.07 -16.92 -15.41
N LYS A 724 -9.42 -17.24 -14.16
CA LYS A 724 -9.17 -18.57 -13.58
C LYS A 724 -9.94 -19.68 -14.30
N ASP A 725 -11.14 -19.37 -14.78
CA ASP A 725 -12.01 -20.30 -15.50
C ASP A 725 -11.59 -20.48 -16.97
N GLY A 726 -10.57 -19.75 -17.43
CA GLY A 726 -9.99 -19.86 -18.78
C GLY A 726 -10.45 -18.78 -19.75
N ASP A 727 -11.38 -17.92 -19.35
CA ASP A 727 -11.94 -16.88 -20.20
C ASP A 727 -10.90 -15.80 -20.55
N ALA A 728 -11.09 -15.19 -21.73
CA ALA A 728 -10.45 -13.93 -22.05
C ALA A 728 -11.24 -12.78 -21.41
N VAL A 729 -10.53 -11.80 -20.87
CA VAL A 729 -11.12 -10.60 -20.26
C VAL A 729 -10.60 -9.36 -20.96
N ALA A 730 -11.52 -8.49 -21.38
CA ALA A 730 -11.21 -7.18 -21.94
C ALA A 730 -10.21 -6.39 -21.07
N LEU A 731 -9.15 -5.88 -21.69
CA LEU A 731 -8.10 -5.14 -21.01
C LEU A 731 -8.64 -3.83 -20.43
N TYR A 732 -9.33 -3.05 -21.26
CA TYR A 732 -10.05 -1.84 -20.86
C TYR A 732 -11.54 -2.12 -20.92
N LYS A 733 -12.23 -1.84 -19.80
CA LYS A 733 -13.67 -2.04 -19.72
C LYS A 733 -14.42 -0.93 -20.45
N THR A 734 -15.46 -1.32 -21.18
CA THR A 734 -16.37 -0.40 -21.86
C THR A 734 -17.78 -0.55 -21.35
N ASP A 735 -18.52 0.54 -21.45
CA ASP A 735 -19.93 0.56 -21.09
C ASP A 735 -20.79 -0.22 -22.10
N GLY A 736 -21.93 -0.72 -21.63
CA GLY A 736 -23.00 -1.18 -22.50
C GLY A 736 -23.82 0.01 -23.00
N LYS A 737 -24.46 -0.10 -24.17
CA LYS A 737 -25.47 0.90 -24.54
C LYS A 737 -26.68 0.80 -23.62
N ILE A 738 -26.98 1.90 -22.93
CA ILE A 738 -28.16 2.05 -22.08
C ILE A 738 -29.44 1.80 -22.90
N GLY A 739 -30.25 0.82 -22.46
CA GLY A 739 -31.58 0.54 -23.02
C GLY A 739 -31.64 -0.52 -24.14
N GLU A 740 -30.52 -1.13 -24.51
CA GLU A 740 -30.47 -2.25 -25.45
C GLU A 740 -30.01 -3.52 -24.72
N ALA A 741 -30.90 -4.51 -24.58
CA ALA A 741 -30.50 -5.88 -24.23
C ALA A 741 -29.65 -6.42 -25.39
N ASP A 742 -28.41 -6.83 -25.12
CA ASP A 742 -27.33 -7.20 -26.08
C ASP A 742 -26.41 -6.07 -26.59
N SER A 743 -26.21 -5.00 -25.81
CA SER A 743 -25.38 -3.87 -26.26
C SER A 743 -23.86 -4.05 -26.20
N GLY A 744 -23.35 -5.18 -25.70
CA GLY A 744 -21.93 -5.56 -25.83
C GLY A 744 -20.94 -4.81 -24.93
N GLY A 745 -21.38 -4.27 -23.79
CA GLY A 745 -20.47 -3.72 -22.77
C GLY A 745 -19.75 -4.82 -21.99
N THR A 746 -18.57 -4.52 -21.46
CA THR A 746 -17.70 -5.51 -20.79
C THR A 746 -17.67 -5.36 -19.26
N TRP A 747 -18.19 -4.25 -18.73
CA TRP A 747 -18.32 -3.99 -17.28
C TRP A 747 -19.52 -4.74 -16.69
N GLN A 748 -19.38 -5.35 -15.51
CA GLN A 748 -20.39 -6.26 -14.95
C GLN A 748 -20.79 -5.94 -13.50
N PHE A 749 -19.85 -5.48 -12.67
CA PHE A 749 -20.10 -5.23 -11.25
C PHE A 749 -20.91 -3.94 -11.03
N SER A 750 -22.05 -4.06 -10.35
CA SER A 750 -22.98 -2.96 -10.14
C SER A 750 -23.36 -2.79 -8.67
N LEU A 751 -23.41 -1.54 -8.22
CA LEU A 751 -24.02 -1.12 -6.96
C LEU A 751 -25.31 -0.31 -7.20
N SER A 752 -25.80 -0.29 -8.43
CA SER A 752 -27.00 0.47 -8.81
C SER A 752 -28.21 0.00 -8.03
N GLY A 753 -28.90 0.94 -7.38
CA GLY A 753 -30.09 0.65 -6.57
C GLY A 753 -29.79 -0.01 -5.22
N MET A 754 -28.53 -0.28 -4.88
CA MET A 754 -28.13 -0.78 -3.57
C MET A 754 -27.99 0.32 -2.52
N ILE A 755 -27.68 1.53 -2.98
CA ILE A 755 -27.52 2.73 -2.13
C ILE A 755 -28.85 3.48 -2.08
N ASN A 756 -29.38 3.65 -0.88
CA ASN A 756 -30.56 4.48 -0.64
C ASN A 756 -30.15 5.96 -0.62
N ASP A 757 -30.56 6.72 -1.63
CA ASP A 757 -30.22 8.13 -1.79
C ASP A 757 -30.83 9.04 -0.71
N VAL A 758 -31.84 8.57 0.02
CA VAL A 758 -32.47 9.30 1.12
C VAL A 758 -31.76 9.01 2.45
N THR A 759 -31.53 7.74 2.78
CA THR A 759 -31.01 7.33 4.11
C THR A 759 -29.51 7.11 4.15
N GLY A 760 -28.85 6.97 3.00
CA GLY A 760 -27.45 6.57 2.90
C GLY A 760 -27.23 5.09 3.18
N GLU A 761 -28.27 4.34 3.58
CA GLU A 761 -28.16 2.91 3.85
C GLU A 761 -27.79 2.15 2.57
N VAL A 762 -26.86 1.22 2.72
CA VAL A 762 -26.36 0.38 1.64
C VAL A 762 -26.83 -1.05 1.89
N SER A 763 -27.42 -1.67 0.88
CA SER A 763 -27.85 -3.07 0.95
C SER A 763 -26.64 -4.02 0.89
N GLU A 764 -26.76 -5.20 1.51
CA GLU A 764 -25.74 -6.24 1.43
C GLU A 764 -25.57 -6.75 -0.02
N ILE A 765 -24.33 -7.03 -0.43
CA ILE A 765 -24.03 -7.70 -1.70
C ILE A 765 -24.19 -9.22 -1.55
N SER A 766 -24.84 -9.86 -2.51
CA SER A 766 -24.95 -11.32 -2.58
C SER A 766 -23.88 -11.93 -3.49
N ASP A 767 -23.62 -13.23 -3.34
CA ASP A 767 -22.70 -13.98 -4.20
C ASP A 767 -23.01 -13.85 -5.70
N SER A 768 -24.30 -13.73 -6.06
CA SER A 768 -24.73 -13.56 -7.45
C SER A 768 -24.26 -12.26 -8.08
N SER A 769 -23.91 -11.25 -7.28
CA SER A 769 -23.38 -9.96 -7.76
C SER A 769 -21.99 -10.09 -8.39
N PHE A 770 -21.33 -11.23 -8.18
CA PHE A 770 -20.03 -11.56 -8.75
C PHE A 770 -20.11 -12.63 -9.85
N ASN A 771 -21.31 -13.07 -10.21
CA ASN A 771 -21.49 -14.03 -11.30
C ASN A 771 -21.45 -13.28 -12.64
N SER A 772 -20.71 -13.83 -13.61
CA SER A 772 -20.71 -13.28 -14.97
C SER A 772 -21.89 -13.81 -15.78
N ASP A 773 -22.72 -12.91 -16.31
CA ASP A 773 -23.88 -13.26 -17.15
C ASP A 773 -23.53 -13.41 -18.65
N THR A 774 -22.28 -13.19 -19.04
CA THR A 774 -21.87 -13.11 -20.45
C THR A 774 -20.88 -14.21 -20.85
N ASN A 775 -21.33 -15.08 -21.76
CA ASN A 775 -20.46 -15.74 -22.76
C ASN A 775 -20.11 -14.76 -23.90
N GLY A 776 -19.94 -13.48 -23.56
CA GLY A 776 -19.84 -12.40 -24.54
C GLY A 776 -18.47 -12.41 -25.20
N ASP A 777 -18.44 -12.55 -26.52
CA ASP A 777 -17.23 -12.34 -27.32
C ASP A 777 -16.69 -10.92 -27.06
N ASP A 778 -15.62 -10.82 -26.25
CA ASP A 778 -14.81 -9.61 -26.06
C ASP A 778 -14.04 -9.21 -27.35
N ASP A 779 -14.45 -9.72 -28.52
CA ASP A 779 -13.80 -9.69 -29.84
C ASP A 779 -13.49 -8.29 -30.39
N ALA A 780 -14.14 -7.25 -29.86
CA ALA A 780 -13.94 -5.86 -30.30
C ALA A 780 -12.83 -5.12 -29.54
N THR A 781 -12.30 -5.66 -28.43
CA THR A 781 -11.28 -5.02 -27.59
C THR A 781 -10.08 -5.93 -27.38
N PRO A 782 -8.86 -5.40 -27.19
CA PRO A 782 -7.73 -6.21 -26.74
C PRO A 782 -8.10 -6.91 -25.42
N SER A 783 -8.17 -8.25 -25.43
CA SER A 783 -8.46 -9.07 -24.25
C SER A 783 -7.24 -9.90 -23.87
N LEU A 784 -7.15 -10.25 -22.59
CA LEU A 784 -6.09 -11.05 -22.01
C LEU A 784 -6.68 -12.28 -21.33
N ARG A 785 -6.03 -13.43 -21.51
CA ARG A 785 -6.26 -14.65 -20.73
C ARG A 785 -5.28 -14.74 -19.57
N TYR A 786 -5.50 -15.67 -18.65
CA TYR A 786 -4.64 -15.89 -17.49
C TYR A 786 -3.15 -16.06 -17.87
N LYS A 787 -2.87 -16.86 -18.91
CA LYS A 787 -1.50 -17.10 -19.41
C LYS A 787 -0.82 -15.82 -19.92
N ASP A 788 -1.60 -14.84 -20.40
CA ASP A 788 -1.05 -13.57 -20.89
C ASP A 788 -0.53 -12.69 -19.75
N TYR A 789 -1.19 -12.70 -18.59
CA TYR A 789 -0.67 -12.03 -17.39
C TYR A 789 0.64 -12.68 -16.93
N LEU A 790 0.72 -14.01 -16.93
CA LEU A 790 1.96 -14.73 -16.59
C LEU A 790 3.11 -14.40 -17.53
N ARG A 791 2.86 -14.33 -18.85
CA ARG A 791 3.85 -13.88 -19.84
C ARG A 791 4.43 -12.51 -19.49
N LEU A 792 3.63 -11.61 -18.94
CA LEU A 792 4.09 -10.28 -18.54
C LEU A 792 4.81 -10.30 -17.19
N PHE A 793 4.32 -11.08 -16.24
CA PHE A 793 4.93 -11.20 -14.92
C PHE A 793 6.28 -11.89 -14.94
N LEU A 794 6.48 -12.88 -15.82
CA LEU A 794 7.76 -13.56 -15.98
C LEU A 794 8.86 -12.64 -16.53
N LEU A 795 8.52 -11.56 -17.25
CA LEU A 795 9.50 -10.54 -17.64
C LEU A 795 10.11 -9.83 -16.42
N LEU A 796 9.38 -9.78 -15.29
CA LEU A 796 9.83 -9.17 -14.03
C LEU A 796 10.85 -10.05 -13.29
N VAL A 797 10.99 -11.32 -13.68
CA VAL A 797 11.94 -12.26 -13.09
C VAL A 797 13.31 -12.07 -13.77
N ASP A 798 14.37 -12.13 -12.98
CA ASP A 798 15.73 -12.15 -13.51
C ASP A 798 15.96 -13.36 -14.43
N GLY A 799 16.71 -13.20 -15.52
CA GLY A 799 16.84 -14.23 -16.55
C GLY A 799 17.55 -15.48 -16.06
N ASP A 800 18.60 -15.32 -15.24
CA ASP A 800 19.32 -16.46 -14.66
C ASP A 800 18.47 -17.15 -13.59
N THR A 801 17.75 -16.37 -12.78
CA THR A 801 16.79 -16.91 -11.80
C THR A 801 15.66 -17.69 -12.49
N LEU A 802 15.11 -17.16 -13.58
CA LEU A 802 14.08 -17.83 -14.37
C LEU A 802 14.62 -19.14 -14.95
N ALA A 803 15.80 -19.12 -15.59
CA ALA A 803 16.43 -20.33 -16.13
C ALA A 803 16.71 -21.39 -15.05
N GLN A 804 17.14 -21.00 -13.86
CA GLN A 804 17.32 -21.94 -12.73
C GLN A 804 15.99 -22.60 -12.32
N ARG A 805 14.90 -21.83 -12.24
CA ARG A 805 13.57 -22.35 -11.91
C ARG A 805 13.05 -23.26 -13.03
N THR A 806 13.26 -22.89 -14.29
CA THR A 806 12.98 -23.74 -15.46
C THR A 806 13.72 -25.07 -15.36
N ALA A 807 15.01 -25.06 -15.01
CA ALA A 807 15.80 -26.27 -14.80
C ALA A 807 15.13 -27.18 -13.73
N LYS A 808 14.70 -26.61 -12.59
CA LYS A 808 14.05 -27.38 -11.52
C LYS A 808 12.70 -27.97 -11.92
N LEU A 809 11.90 -27.27 -12.73
CA LEU A 809 10.68 -27.85 -13.27
C LEU A 809 10.97 -29.02 -14.23
N ILE A 810 11.97 -28.88 -15.09
CA ILE A 810 12.39 -29.95 -16.01
C ILE A 810 12.83 -31.18 -15.21
N GLU A 811 13.66 -31.02 -14.18
CA GLU A 811 14.08 -32.10 -13.28
C GLU A 811 12.87 -32.83 -12.68
N LEU A 812 11.88 -32.09 -12.15
CA LEU A 812 10.67 -32.66 -11.58
C LEU A 812 9.83 -33.41 -12.61
N ASN A 813 9.57 -32.80 -13.77
CA ASN A 813 8.69 -33.36 -14.78
C ASN A 813 9.30 -34.57 -15.49
N VAL A 814 10.61 -34.52 -15.79
CA VAL A 814 11.33 -35.69 -16.32
C VAL A 814 11.29 -36.82 -15.30
N THR A 815 11.47 -36.54 -14.01
CA THR A 815 11.34 -37.54 -12.94
C THR A 815 9.92 -38.12 -12.88
N ASN A 816 8.90 -37.27 -12.96
CA ASN A 816 7.49 -37.64 -12.94
C ASN A 816 7.17 -38.60 -14.08
N LYS A 817 7.56 -38.23 -15.30
CA LYS A 817 7.31 -39.02 -16.50
C LYS A 817 8.14 -40.30 -16.56
N ARG A 818 9.43 -40.24 -16.22
CA ARG A 818 10.34 -41.41 -16.21
C ARG A 818 9.83 -42.54 -15.32
N ASN A 819 9.21 -42.18 -14.20
CA ASN A 819 8.70 -43.14 -13.23
C ASN A 819 7.19 -43.41 -13.35
N ASN A 820 6.50 -42.77 -14.31
CA ASN A 820 5.05 -42.83 -14.50
C ASN A 820 4.26 -42.50 -13.22
N PHE A 821 4.71 -41.49 -12.46
CA PHE A 821 4.00 -41.10 -11.23
C PHE A 821 2.64 -40.46 -11.54
N GLY A 822 2.46 -39.82 -12.68
CA GLY A 822 1.17 -39.29 -13.10
C GLY A 822 0.04 -40.33 -13.18
N ASP A 823 0.36 -41.60 -13.44
CA ASP A 823 -0.60 -42.72 -13.51
C ASP A 823 -1.11 -43.18 -12.13
N LEU A 824 -0.55 -42.66 -11.03
CA LEU A 824 -0.96 -43.01 -9.68
C LEU A 824 -2.36 -42.46 -9.36
N GLY A 825 -3.15 -43.24 -8.63
CA GLY A 825 -4.60 -43.04 -8.44
C GLY A 825 -4.99 -41.83 -7.61
N SER A 826 -4.06 -41.20 -6.88
CA SER A 826 -4.33 -40.01 -6.08
C SER A 826 -3.14 -39.03 -6.01
N ARG A 827 -3.43 -37.74 -5.78
CA ARG A 827 -2.40 -36.69 -5.60
C ARG A 827 -1.41 -37.04 -4.49
N SER A 828 -1.89 -37.53 -3.34
CA SER A 828 -1.04 -37.88 -2.21
C SER A 828 -0.03 -38.99 -2.54
N GLU A 829 -0.43 -39.98 -3.33
CA GLU A 829 0.48 -41.04 -3.79
C GLU A 829 1.56 -40.48 -4.73
N ARG A 830 1.19 -39.54 -5.61
CA ARG A 830 2.17 -38.83 -6.46
C ARG A 830 3.19 -38.04 -5.65
N GLU A 831 2.72 -37.32 -4.63
CA GLU A 831 3.58 -36.55 -3.73
C GLU A 831 4.55 -37.43 -2.94
N GLU A 832 4.08 -38.55 -2.38
CA GLU A 832 4.90 -39.52 -1.65
C GLU A 832 5.91 -40.24 -2.54
N ALA A 833 5.49 -40.62 -3.75
CA ALA A 833 6.36 -41.26 -4.73
C ALA A 833 7.48 -40.31 -5.19
N MET A 834 7.15 -39.05 -5.50
CA MET A 834 8.13 -38.04 -5.90
C MET A 834 9.12 -37.71 -4.76
N ALA A 835 8.65 -37.62 -3.52
CA ALA A 835 9.51 -37.36 -2.36
C ALA A 835 10.54 -38.50 -2.10
N SER A 836 10.22 -39.72 -2.53
CA SER A 836 11.09 -40.89 -2.37
C SER A 836 11.96 -41.20 -3.59
N ALA A 837 11.76 -40.48 -4.69
CA ALA A 837 12.44 -40.72 -5.95
C ALA A 837 13.82 -40.07 -5.98
N GLU A 838 14.75 -40.70 -6.71
CA GLU A 838 15.98 -40.03 -7.14
C GLU A 838 15.61 -39.05 -8.27
N LEU A 839 15.78 -37.76 -8.01
CA LEU A 839 15.52 -36.71 -8.99
C LEU A 839 16.43 -36.87 -10.20
N PHE A 840 15.86 -36.65 -11.38
CA PHE A 840 16.65 -36.36 -12.57
C PHE A 840 17.52 -35.12 -12.30
N ASP A 841 18.84 -35.26 -12.48
CA ASP A 841 19.82 -34.23 -12.14
C ASP A 841 20.42 -33.65 -13.42
N LEU A 842 20.07 -32.40 -13.75
CA LEU A 842 20.57 -31.73 -14.95
C LEU A 842 22.07 -31.45 -14.90
N SER A 843 22.71 -31.54 -13.73
CA SER A 843 24.16 -31.41 -13.61
C SER A 843 24.90 -32.59 -14.25
N ASN A 844 24.23 -33.75 -14.37
CA ASN A 844 24.72 -34.93 -15.07
C ASN A 844 24.48 -34.87 -16.58
N ALA A 845 23.58 -34.00 -17.07
CA ALA A 845 23.32 -33.82 -18.48
C ALA A 845 24.39 -32.93 -19.13
N VAL A 846 25.50 -33.54 -19.53
CA VAL A 846 26.68 -32.86 -20.11
C VAL A 846 26.38 -32.43 -21.55
N THR A 847 26.66 -31.18 -21.84
CA THR A 847 26.41 -30.57 -23.16
C THR A 847 27.69 -30.39 -23.98
N GLY A 848 28.86 -30.51 -23.34
CA GLY A 848 30.15 -30.46 -24.01
C GLY A 848 31.24 -31.22 -23.27
N PHE A 849 32.14 -31.84 -24.03
CA PHE A 849 33.25 -32.63 -23.51
C PHE A 849 34.49 -32.51 -24.41
N SER A 850 35.64 -32.87 -23.84
CA SER A 850 36.87 -33.08 -24.59
C SER A 850 37.16 -34.57 -24.69
N LEU A 851 37.55 -35.01 -25.89
CA LEU A 851 37.97 -36.38 -26.17
C LEU A 851 39.45 -36.38 -26.48
N THR A 852 40.25 -37.07 -25.67
CA THR A 852 41.69 -37.18 -25.87
C THR A 852 42.08 -38.61 -26.16
N THR A 853 42.77 -38.83 -27.29
CA THR A 853 43.32 -40.13 -27.68
C THR A 853 44.81 -40.01 -27.86
N THR A 854 45.53 -40.98 -27.31
CA THR A 854 46.99 -41.10 -27.44
C THR A 854 47.36 -42.43 -28.07
N VAL A 855 48.21 -42.40 -29.08
CA VAL A 855 48.82 -43.61 -29.66
C VAL A 855 50.32 -43.54 -29.52
N ASP A 856 50.94 -44.62 -29.08
CA ASP A 856 52.38 -44.79 -29.14
C ASP A 856 52.74 -45.37 -30.52
N LEU A 857 52.93 -44.47 -31.48
CA LEU A 857 53.20 -44.81 -32.87
C LEU A 857 54.60 -45.42 -32.99
N ARG A 858 54.68 -46.68 -33.43
CA ARG A 858 55.94 -47.32 -33.74
C ARG A 858 56.54 -46.76 -35.04
N MET A 859 57.75 -46.21 -34.95
CA MET A 859 58.50 -45.75 -36.11
C MET A 859 58.86 -46.93 -37.02
N LEU A 860 58.71 -46.81 -38.33
CA LEU A 860 58.99 -47.91 -39.27
C LEU A 860 60.49 -48.04 -39.48
N PHE A 861 61.16 -46.92 -39.73
CA PHE A 861 62.58 -46.88 -40.02
C PHE A 861 63.40 -46.65 -38.75
N LEU A 862 62.99 -45.69 -37.90
CA LEU A 862 63.74 -45.37 -36.69
C LEU A 862 63.67 -46.47 -35.62
N SER A 863 62.67 -47.36 -35.62
CA SER A 863 62.64 -48.52 -34.70
C SER A 863 63.48 -49.71 -35.16
N MET A 864 64.10 -49.66 -36.35
CA MET A 864 64.90 -50.77 -36.86
C MET A 864 66.20 -50.94 -36.05
N PRO A 865 66.74 -52.17 -35.94
CA PRO A 865 67.92 -52.45 -35.12
C PRO A 865 69.15 -51.62 -35.44
N PHE A 866 69.32 -51.16 -36.69
CA PHE A 866 70.47 -50.32 -37.06
C PHE A 866 70.28 -48.86 -36.61
N ALA A 867 69.07 -48.32 -36.65
CA ALA A 867 68.77 -46.96 -36.19
C ALA A 867 68.85 -46.87 -34.66
N GLN A 868 68.39 -47.92 -33.97
CA GLN A 868 68.43 -48.04 -32.51
C GLN A 868 69.85 -48.21 -31.92
N ARG A 869 70.88 -48.40 -32.75
CA ARG A 869 72.29 -48.34 -32.28
C ARG A 869 72.73 -46.90 -31.94
N GLY A 870 72.01 -45.90 -32.46
CA GLY A 870 72.30 -44.48 -32.24
C GLY A 870 73.60 -44.00 -32.90
N VAL A 871 73.83 -42.69 -32.83
CA VAL A 871 75.08 -42.04 -33.26
C VAL A 871 75.59 -41.21 -32.11
N ASN A 872 76.86 -41.42 -31.70
CA ASN A 872 77.49 -40.73 -30.56
C ASN A 872 76.68 -40.80 -29.25
N GLY A 873 76.05 -41.94 -28.97
CA GLY A 873 75.25 -42.15 -27.75
C GLY A 873 73.82 -41.60 -27.82
N VAL A 874 73.42 -40.95 -28.92
CA VAL A 874 72.05 -40.47 -29.13
C VAL A 874 71.29 -41.52 -29.95
N VAL A 875 70.25 -42.12 -29.36
CA VAL A 875 69.40 -43.12 -29.98
C VAL A 875 68.09 -42.44 -30.42
N PRO A 876 67.68 -42.56 -31.70
CA PRO A 876 66.41 -42.02 -32.15
C PRO A 876 65.23 -42.79 -31.50
N PRO A 877 64.08 -42.13 -31.27
CA PRO A 877 62.93 -42.77 -30.65
C PRO A 877 62.40 -43.91 -31.53
N GLY A 878 62.27 -45.11 -30.97
CA GLY A 878 61.63 -46.25 -31.64
C GLY A 878 60.09 -46.14 -31.68
N TYR A 879 59.54 -45.37 -30.74
CA TYR A 879 58.12 -45.03 -30.62
C TYR A 879 57.98 -43.53 -30.37
N LEU A 880 56.92 -42.94 -30.88
CA LEU A 880 56.55 -41.55 -30.59
C LEU A 880 55.10 -41.52 -30.15
N SER A 881 54.87 -40.97 -28.97
CA SER A 881 53.53 -40.72 -28.48
C SER A 881 52.90 -39.57 -29.26
N LEU A 882 51.77 -39.83 -29.90
CA LEU A 882 50.97 -38.85 -30.62
C LEU A 882 49.63 -38.70 -29.91
N THR A 883 49.33 -37.49 -29.47
CA THR A 883 48.06 -37.15 -28.83
C THR A 883 47.24 -36.25 -29.74
N ALA A 884 45.95 -36.55 -29.83
CA ALA A 884 44.93 -35.71 -30.44
C ALA A 884 43.82 -35.46 -29.40
N THR A 885 43.48 -34.20 -29.20
CA THR A 885 42.38 -33.76 -28.33
C THR A 885 41.41 -32.96 -29.18
N ASP A 886 40.14 -33.34 -29.15
CA ASP A 886 39.06 -32.64 -29.83
C ASP A 886 37.99 -32.24 -28.81
N TYR A 887 37.47 -31.02 -28.95
CA TYR A 887 36.35 -30.52 -28.16
C TYR A 887 35.06 -30.60 -28.98
N ARG A 888 33.98 -31.10 -28.36
CA ARG A 888 32.66 -31.23 -28.98
C ARG A 888 31.55 -30.96 -27.96
N GLY A 889 30.44 -30.43 -28.44
CA GLY A 889 29.24 -30.13 -27.68
C GLY A 889 28.08 -29.78 -28.60
N TYR A 890 26.88 -29.65 -28.03
CA TYR A 890 25.67 -29.25 -28.74
C TYR A 890 25.64 -27.76 -29.10
#